data_AF-A0A2U8I4J4-F1
#
_entry.id   AF-A0A2U8I4J4-F1
#
_cell.length_a   1.000
_cell.length_b   1.000
_cell.length_c   1.000
_cell.angle_alpha   90.00
_cell.angle_beta   90.00
_cell.angle_gamma   90.00
#
_symmetry.space_group_name_H-M   'P 1'
#
loop_
_entity.id
_entity.type
_entity.pdbx_description
1 polymer ?
#
loop_
_entity_poly.entity_id
_entity_poly.type
_entity_poly.pdbx_seq_one_letter_code
_entity_poly.pdbx_strand_id
1 'polypeptide(L)'
;MVVLVLNRAQANMTIDCVNDQVNWLIDASHLNDIEVICDQSASLPEGNIMKFICRTLTTKGQYTTEVITIIKVKNSEKTKITLNLPQGITKWKPQQTIFCRIHFSELPLNQGEQDIISEEEVQAAVQKYLAQQGRNNRYAINTLRLDNYICRNRHLDSTTYEIEKIDDCFYLLTQPALLYTANYNQTIFNRSIERHNVTLIFHNGASAWYRGDLSITFQQTDGPSDLAIYKNVFWMSNTKTKKLQHLYLPAIHLPTITRYTSSRVDHPPAATSEIVQTHVLTNGILFQQDYIYYLPQGDNKTSVSKQIQLIYMIDTSSVEGRLTLLEVRGLPIDIVTHLINSHKLEMLDRFMTKQASASSAGVRFSSVTPAHINIVKLSIPQTTTTVSIGNNRLIWPLPNSLDGVTGNISAKIDSQLLNNAQYFITLLSAVKGNSAEDNYYFWGVTEPDNHHQFYKLYRQKGHTLAKEIRLNNFGLASTDVLSVTGIHQGIALNIKSGQSYHLTLGLLEHEQLTLHSLGKAWRELHQNWLPTLKMYIHQLRNKQKTSLLVKAIDIAPILTITDLIHSDGLTALPVWYDSICHNLFICKEKFSSVMQPDCLGIANDQQGAWILNKRANNVEIGYLPAININPSSTFFNHSYLLNTAETPALVLLSVDELLSGEIFTGASLAEQGHINVVTQSGIILDISKYDSNSLDVNTPDKFIAKLLGVNSLFSGAYYDAADHLQRIALKHALDVLSKKYLCPEIIAILLKRNQHGWYHPQSEGLFILPANESTAKYLGFSEREQSAYFTTYRPGFLLKMSSSGNYDFIDNQGRLTNV
;
A
#
# COMPACT_ATOMS: atom_id res chain seq x y z
N MET A 1 7.73 4.89 -20.08
CA MET A 1 7.66 6.28 -19.55
C MET A 1 8.92 7.00 -20.00
N VAL A 2 8.80 8.20 -20.54
CA VAL A 2 9.97 9.02 -20.95
C VAL A 2 10.04 10.21 -20.01
N VAL A 3 11.21 10.49 -19.43
CA VAL A 3 11.39 11.58 -18.46
C VAL A 3 12.21 12.70 -19.10
N LEU A 4 11.70 13.92 -19.01
CA LEU A 4 12.33 15.15 -19.49
C LEU A 4 12.53 16.08 -18.30
N VAL A 5 13.76 16.21 -17.80
CA VAL A 5 14.08 17.15 -16.71
C VAL A 5 14.42 18.51 -17.33
N LEU A 6 13.67 19.55 -16.96
CA LEU A 6 13.87 20.91 -17.46
C LEU A 6 14.87 21.66 -16.59
N ASN A 7 15.89 22.27 -17.18
CA ASN A 7 16.75 23.22 -16.50
C ASN A 7 16.28 24.66 -16.72
N ARG A 8 16.77 25.62 -15.92
CA ARG A 8 16.40 27.05 -15.98
C ARG A 8 16.65 27.70 -17.35
N ALA A 9 17.55 27.14 -18.15
CA ALA A 9 17.76 27.49 -19.55
C ALA A 9 17.74 26.22 -20.40
N GLN A 10 16.65 25.99 -21.14
CA GLN A 10 16.46 24.79 -21.94
C GLN A 10 16.05 25.16 -23.36
N ALA A 11 16.64 24.51 -24.36
CA ALA A 11 16.27 24.72 -25.76
C ALA A 11 14.79 24.40 -26.00
N ASN A 12 14.16 25.10 -26.95
CA ASN A 12 12.80 24.79 -27.37
C ASN A 12 12.73 23.38 -27.98
N MET A 13 11.64 22.67 -27.73
CA MET A 13 11.50 21.25 -28.08
C MET A 13 10.19 20.98 -28.82
N THR A 14 10.17 19.88 -29.57
CA THR A 14 8.94 19.36 -30.18
C THR A 14 8.75 17.90 -29.79
N ILE A 15 7.61 17.57 -29.19
CA ILE A 15 7.18 16.21 -28.91
C ILE A 15 6.25 15.76 -30.03
N ASP A 16 6.67 14.73 -30.75
CA ASP A 16 5.90 14.09 -31.81
C ASP A 16 5.70 12.62 -31.44
N CYS A 17 4.64 12.34 -30.67
CA CYS A 17 4.34 11.01 -30.14
C CYS A 17 2.92 10.60 -30.53
N VAL A 18 2.79 9.44 -31.19
CA VAL A 18 1.48 8.89 -31.62
C VAL A 18 1.08 7.66 -30.78
N ASN A 19 1.89 7.29 -29.79
CA ASN A 19 1.67 6.12 -28.93
C ASN A 19 1.04 6.51 -27.58
N ASP A 20 -0.15 5.99 -27.31
CA ASP A 20 -0.93 6.25 -26.10
C ASP A 20 -0.45 5.46 -24.87
N GLN A 21 0.45 4.49 -25.05
CA GLN A 21 1.10 3.76 -23.95
C GLN A 21 2.32 4.51 -23.38
N VAL A 22 2.83 5.51 -24.11
CA VAL A 22 3.97 6.33 -23.69
C VAL A 22 3.48 7.55 -22.90
N ASN A 23 3.76 7.57 -21.61
CA ASN A 23 3.63 8.77 -20.77
C ASN A 23 4.95 9.54 -20.74
N TRP A 24 4.91 10.81 -21.12
CA TRP A 24 6.00 11.77 -20.97
C TRP A 24 5.90 12.45 -19.61
N LEU A 25 6.88 12.27 -18.75
CA LEU A 25 7.03 13.00 -17.50
C LEU A 25 7.94 14.20 -17.76
N ILE A 26 7.40 15.42 -17.72
CA ILE A 26 8.20 16.63 -17.76
C ILE A 26 8.41 17.08 -16.32
N ASP A 27 9.65 17.00 -15.85
CA ASP A 27 10.03 17.33 -14.49
C ASP A 27 10.69 18.70 -14.41
N ALA A 28 10.00 19.62 -13.74
CA ALA A 28 10.49 20.94 -13.36
C ALA A 28 10.31 21.19 -11.86
N SER A 29 10.15 20.14 -11.06
CA SER A 29 9.87 20.22 -9.62
C SER A 29 10.96 20.93 -8.81
N HIS A 30 12.16 21.03 -9.35
CA HIS A 30 13.31 21.71 -8.77
C HIS A 30 13.42 23.19 -9.18
N LEU A 31 12.59 23.68 -10.13
CA LEU A 31 12.61 25.06 -10.60
C LEU A 31 11.55 25.88 -9.85
N ASN A 32 11.99 26.77 -8.95
CA ASN A 32 11.09 27.65 -8.20
C ASN A 32 10.32 28.60 -9.13
N ASP A 33 9.08 28.93 -8.76
CA ASP A 33 8.23 29.93 -9.42
C ASP A 33 7.97 29.68 -10.91
N ILE A 34 8.02 28.41 -11.35
CA ILE A 34 7.70 28.03 -12.72
C ILE A 34 6.18 28.04 -12.97
N GLU A 35 5.79 28.71 -14.05
CA GLU A 35 4.43 28.74 -14.60
C GLU A 35 4.40 27.99 -15.94
N VAL A 36 3.28 27.33 -16.21
CA VAL A 36 3.04 26.60 -17.48
C VAL A 36 1.86 27.22 -18.18
N ILE A 37 2.11 27.92 -19.28
CA ILE A 37 1.10 28.52 -20.15
C ILE A 37 0.89 27.63 -21.37
N CYS A 38 -0.37 27.31 -21.67
CA CYS A 38 -0.72 26.51 -22.84
C CYS A 38 -1.41 27.36 -23.91
N ASP A 39 -0.82 27.44 -25.09
CA ASP A 39 -1.37 28.14 -26.25
C ASP A 39 -1.68 27.16 -27.39
N GLN A 40 -2.69 27.47 -28.21
CA GLN A 40 -2.87 26.83 -29.51
C GLN A 40 -1.98 27.52 -30.55
N SER A 41 -1.19 26.74 -31.30
CA SER A 41 -0.44 27.27 -32.45
C SER A 41 -1.41 27.76 -33.53
N ALA A 42 -1.34 29.05 -33.90
CA ALA A 42 -2.06 29.59 -35.06
C ALA A 42 -1.47 29.15 -36.41
N SER A 43 -0.34 28.42 -36.42
CA SER A 43 0.35 27.95 -37.62
C SER A 43 0.36 26.42 -37.71
N LEU A 44 0.00 25.90 -38.89
CA LEU A 44 0.05 24.48 -39.25
C LEU A 44 1.50 23.95 -39.28
N PRO A 45 1.78 22.69 -38.89
CA PRO A 45 0.82 21.68 -38.45
C PRO A 45 0.34 21.94 -37.01
N GLU A 46 -0.93 21.61 -36.79
CA GLU A 46 -1.67 21.73 -35.53
C GLU A 46 -0.85 21.12 -34.38
N GLY A 47 -0.68 21.90 -33.32
CA GLY A 47 -0.01 21.45 -32.12
C GLY A 47 -0.24 22.41 -30.98
N ASN A 48 -0.42 21.87 -29.78
CA ASN A 48 -0.49 22.67 -28.57
C ASN A 48 0.92 23.04 -28.13
N ILE A 49 1.10 24.28 -27.70
CA ILE A 49 2.38 24.82 -27.24
C ILE A 49 2.30 24.93 -25.72
N MET A 50 3.23 24.29 -25.01
CA MET A 50 3.47 24.52 -23.59
C MET A 50 4.66 25.47 -23.44
N LYS A 51 4.44 26.64 -22.85
CA LYS A 51 5.49 27.59 -22.48
C LYS A 51 5.74 27.49 -20.99
N PHE A 52 6.99 27.21 -20.64
CA PHE A 52 7.47 27.20 -19.26
C PHE A 52 8.14 28.54 -19.01
N ILE A 53 7.63 29.31 -18.05
CA ILE A 53 8.15 30.64 -17.72
C ILE A 53 8.39 30.77 -16.22
N CYS A 54 9.26 31.68 -15.83
CA CYS A 54 9.44 32.10 -14.44
C CYS A 54 9.08 33.58 -14.34
N ARG A 55 8.18 33.93 -13.41
CA ARG A 55 7.85 35.33 -13.12
C ARG A 55 8.50 35.75 -11.82
N THR A 56 9.31 36.80 -11.88
CA THR A 56 9.94 37.40 -10.71
C THR A 56 9.30 38.74 -10.41
N LEU A 57 8.81 38.91 -9.19
CA LEU A 57 8.23 40.18 -8.73
C LEU A 57 9.35 41.22 -8.59
N THR A 58 9.17 42.36 -9.26
CA THR A 58 10.05 43.53 -9.12
C THR A 58 9.61 44.39 -7.94
N THR A 59 10.51 45.22 -7.44
CA THR A 59 10.24 46.17 -6.34
C THR A 59 9.11 47.18 -6.61
N LYS A 60 8.64 47.29 -7.86
CA LYS A 60 7.52 48.16 -8.27
C LYS A 60 6.18 47.43 -8.38
N GLY A 61 6.09 46.18 -7.93
CA GLY A 61 4.86 45.38 -8.04
C GLY A 61 4.56 44.88 -9.46
N GLN A 62 5.52 44.93 -10.37
CA GLN A 62 5.43 44.38 -11.74
C GLN A 62 6.22 43.08 -11.84
N TYR A 63 5.84 42.16 -12.73
CA TYR A 63 6.59 40.92 -12.96
C TYR A 63 7.53 41.02 -14.16
N THR A 64 8.77 40.59 -13.99
CA THR A 64 9.64 40.22 -15.13
C THR A 64 9.42 38.76 -15.47
N THR A 65 9.20 38.46 -16.75
CA THR A 65 8.99 37.08 -17.23
C THR A 65 10.23 36.56 -17.93
N GLU A 66 10.81 35.48 -17.39
CA GLU A 66 11.88 34.70 -18.01
C GLU A 66 11.26 33.48 -18.70
N VAL A 67 11.52 33.25 -19.99
CA VAL A 67 11.05 32.04 -20.70
C VAL A 67 12.10 30.94 -20.54
N ILE A 68 11.74 29.86 -19.86
CA ILE A 68 12.62 28.71 -19.60
C ILE A 68 12.71 27.82 -20.85
N THR A 69 11.56 27.45 -21.43
CA THR A 69 11.48 26.69 -22.68
C THR A 69 10.08 26.73 -23.28
N ILE A 70 10.00 26.41 -24.57
CA ILE A 70 8.76 26.21 -25.32
C ILE A 70 8.74 24.78 -25.87
N ILE A 71 7.71 24.02 -25.53
CA ILE A 71 7.50 22.64 -25.99
C ILE A 71 6.27 22.59 -26.91
N LYS A 72 6.48 22.30 -28.19
CA LYS A 72 5.40 22.07 -29.16
C LYS A 72 4.99 20.60 -29.17
N VAL A 73 3.71 20.30 -28.98
CA VAL A 73 3.16 18.94 -29.00
C VAL A 73 2.25 18.79 -30.23
N LYS A 74 2.68 18.02 -31.23
CA LYS A 74 1.91 17.88 -32.49
C LYS A 74 0.65 17.03 -32.34
N ASN A 75 0.73 15.90 -31.64
CA ASN A 75 -0.38 14.94 -31.48
C ASN A 75 -0.97 14.98 -30.07
N SER A 76 -1.35 16.16 -29.59
CA SER A 76 -1.71 16.40 -28.19
C SER A 76 -2.91 15.60 -27.66
N GLU A 77 -3.81 15.16 -28.54
CA GLU A 77 -4.95 14.31 -28.14
C GLU A 77 -4.55 12.87 -27.82
N LYS A 78 -3.46 12.38 -28.43
CA LYS A 78 -2.95 11.02 -28.26
C LYS A 78 -1.72 10.93 -27.36
N THR A 79 -1.07 12.07 -27.09
CA THR A 79 0.14 12.13 -26.26
C THR A 79 -0.23 12.25 -24.79
N LYS A 80 0.16 11.27 -23.96
CA LYS A 80 0.05 11.38 -22.50
C LYS A 80 1.24 12.16 -21.95
N ILE A 81 0.96 13.29 -21.29
CA ILE A 81 1.98 14.10 -20.62
C ILE A 81 1.59 14.27 -19.15
N THR A 82 2.55 14.03 -18.27
CA THR A 82 2.51 14.29 -16.84
C THR A 82 3.53 15.36 -16.54
N LEU A 83 3.12 16.41 -15.84
CA LEU A 83 3.97 17.51 -15.43
C LEU A 83 4.26 17.35 -13.94
N ASN A 84 5.53 17.24 -13.58
CA ASN A 84 5.98 17.30 -12.20
C ASN A 84 6.50 18.71 -11.93
N LEU A 85 5.69 19.55 -11.29
CA LEU A 85 6.02 20.93 -10.96
C LEU A 85 6.27 21.05 -9.44
N PRO A 86 6.86 22.15 -8.95
CA PRO A 86 7.07 22.34 -7.50
C PRO A 86 5.78 22.25 -6.68
N GLN A 87 4.65 22.55 -7.30
CA GLN A 87 3.30 22.52 -6.70
C GLN A 87 2.64 21.13 -6.78
N GLY A 88 3.32 20.14 -7.37
CA GLY A 88 2.86 18.76 -7.46
C GLY A 88 2.79 18.21 -8.89
N ILE A 89 2.31 16.97 -8.97
CA ILE A 89 2.22 16.22 -10.22
C ILE A 89 0.81 16.36 -10.79
N THR A 90 0.72 16.78 -12.05
CA THR A 90 -0.57 16.88 -12.75
C THR A 90 -0.50 16.27 -14.15
N LYS A 91 -1.64 15.73 -14.59
CA LYS A 91 -1.78 15.29 -15.98
C LYS A 91 -2.12 16.49 -16.84
N TRP A 92 -1.30 16.73 -17.85
CA TRP A 92 -1.54 17.82 -18.78
C TRP A 92 -2.79 17.53 -19.64
N LYS A 93 -3.60 18.57 -19.85
CA LYS A 93 -4.69 18.58 -20.82
C LYS A 93 -4.53 19.80 -21.73
N PRO A 94 -4.86 19.70 -23.03
CA PRO A 94 -4.96 20.84 -23.91
C PRO A 94 -5.82 21.96 -23.29
N GLN A 95 -5.43 23.23 -23.47
CA GLN A 95 -6.17 24.41 -22.97
C GLN A 95 -6.22 24.57 -21.43
N GLN A 96 -5.29 23.98 -20.69
CA GLN A 96 -5.14 24.22 -19.25
C GLN A 96 -3.81 24.91 -18.93
N THR A 97 -3.87 26.04 -18.24
CA THR A 97 -2.75 26.66 -17.53
C THR A 97 -2.75 26.13 -16.11
N ILE A 98 -1.62 25.59 -15.68
CA ILE A 98 -1.60 24.79 -14.45
C ILE A 98 -1.34 25.65 -13.21
N PHE A 99 -0.56 26.73 -13.36
CA PHE A 99 -0.17 27.60 -12.26
C PHE A 99 0.03 29.03 -12.75
N CYS A 100 -0.49 30.02 -12.02
CA CYS A 100 -0.32 31.45 -12.31
C CYS A 100 -0.04 32.22 -11.02
N ARG A 101 0.94 33.13 -11.06
CA ARG A 101 1.23 34.06 -9.97
C ARG A 101 0.67 35.44 -10.31
N ILE A 102 -0.04 36.04 -9.35
CA ILE A 102 -0.61 37.38 -9.48
C ILE A 102 -0.36 38.19 -8.21
N HIS A 103 -0.17 39.50 -8.38
CA HIS A 103 -0.09 40.41 -7.24
C HIS A 103 -1.50 40.74 -6.73
N PHE A 104 -1.69 40.83 -5.41
CA PHE A 104 -3.02 41.09 -4.82
C PHE A 104 -3.72 42.35 -5.39
N SER A 105 -2.95 43.39 -5.74
CA SER A 105 -3.49 44.63 -6.35
C SER A 105 -4.06 44.45 -7.77
N GLU A 106 -3.78 43.32 -8.43
CA GLU A 106 -4.33 43.01 -9.76
C GLU A 106 -5.76 42.45 -9.70
N LEU A 107 -6.25 42.11 -8.49
CA LEU A 107 -7.61 41.64 -8.32
C LEU A 107 -8.61 42.79 -8.53
N PRO A 108 -9.75 42.53 -9.21
CA PRO A 108 -10.79 43.53 -9.46
C PRO A 108 -11.62 43.77 -8.19
N LEU A 109 -11.00 44.39 -7.18
CA LEU A 109 -11.61 44.79 -5.91
C LEU A 109 -12.14 46.22 -6.02
N ASN A 110 -13.30 46.49 -5.41
CA ASN A 110 -13.87 47.84 -5.34
C ASN A 110 -13.02 48.68 -4.38
N GLN A 111 -12.11 49.50 -4.93
CA GLN A 111 -11.16 50.33 -4.16
C GLN A 111 -11.82 51.52 -3.41
N GLY A 112 -13.14 51.49 -3.21
CA GLY A 112 -13.94 52.63 -2.73
C GLY A 112 -14.20 52.69 -1.22
N GLU A 113 -13.98 51.62 -0.46
CA GLU A 113 -14.15 51.61 0.99
C GLU A 113 -12.86 51.21 1.68
N GLN A 114 -12.34 52.11 2.51
CA GLN A 114 -11.17 51.84 3.33
C GLN A 114 -11.46 50.66 4.27
N ASP A 115 -10.64 49.63 4.10
CA ASP A 115 -10.05 48.80 5.15
C ASP A 115 -10.66 47.44 5.54
N ILE A 116 -11.81 46.98 5.05
CA ILE A 116 -12.31 45.64 5.42
C ILE A 116 -12.71 44.83 4.20
N ILE A 117 -11.75 44.10 3.63
CA ILE A 117 -12.01 43.12 2.57
C ILE A 117 -12.10 41.73 3.21
N SER A 118 -13.25 41.06 3.08
CA SER A 118 -13.44 39.72 3.66
C SER A 118 -12.77 38.61 2.83
N GLU A 119 -12.52 37.44 3.41
CA GLU A 119 -11.96 36.30 2.65
C GLU A 119 -12.90 35.91 1.50
N GLU A 120 -14.23 35.99 1.71
CA GLU A 120 -15.25 35.71 0.70
C GLU A 120 -15.18 36.72 -0.47
N GLU A 121 -14.94 38.00 -0.19
CA GLU A 121 -14.79 39.03 -1.22
C GLU A 121 -13.54 38.82 -2.06
N VAL A 122 -12.42 38.41 -1.44
CA VAL A 122 -11.20 38.05 -2.17
C VAL A 122 -11.43 36.80 -3.02
N GLN A 123 -12.10 35.77 -2.49
CA GLN A 123 -12.47 34.60 -3.27
C GLN A 123 -13.34 34.96 -4.47
N ALA A 124 -14.33 35.84 -4.29
CA ALA A 124 -15.18 36.33 -5.37
C ALA A 124 -14.38 37.14 -6.41
N ALA A 125 -13.42 37.97 -5.97
CA ALA A 125 -12.55 38.73 -6.86
C ALA A 125 -11.61 37.82 -7.66
N VAL A 126 -11.05 36.78 -7.02
CA VAL A 126 -10.26 35.74 -7.70
C VAL A 126 -11.11 35.01 -8.74
N GLN A 127 -12.35 34.62 -8.40
CA GLN A 127 -13.25 33.97 -9.36
C GLN A 127 -13.59 34.88 -10.54
N LYS A 128 -13.84 36.18 -10.31
CA LYS A 128 -14.05 37.17 -11.38
C LYS A 128 -12.80 37.32 -12.25
N TYR A 129 -11.62 37.39 -11.65
CA TYR A 129 -10.35 37.43 -12.37
C TYR A 129 -10.19 36.18 -13.25
N LEU A 130 -10.37 34.99 -12.69
CA LEU A 130 -10.29 33.72 -13.43
C LEU A 130 -11.30 33.65 -14.57
N ALA A 131 -12.53 34.13 -14.38
CA ALA A 131 -13.55 34.19 -15.42
C ALA A 131 -13.19 35.18 -16.55
N GLN A 132 -12.60 36.33 -16.21
CA GLN A 132 -12.08 37.30 -17.19
C GLN A 132 -10.90 36.71 -17.97
N GLN A 133 -9.97 36.05 -17.30
CA GLN A 133 -8.83 35.36 -17.94
C GLN A 133 -9.30 34.23 -18.86
N GLY A 134 -10.27 33.42 -18.45
CA GLY A 134 -10.84 32.36 -19.29
C GLY A 134 -11.49 32.88 -20.58
N ARG A 135 -12.15 34.06 -20.52
CA ARG A 135 -12.71 34.73 -21.71
C ARG A 135 -11.62 35.27 -22.65
N ASN A 136 -10.55 35.81 -22.11
CA ASN A 136 -9.51 36.49 -22.89
C ASN A 136 -8.44 35.54 -23.44
N ASN A 137 -8.08 34.50 -22.67
CA ASN A 137 -6.85 33.74 -22.90
C ASN A 137 -7.06 32.27 -23.33
N ARG A 138 -8.30 31.82 -23.57
CA ARG A 138 -8.64 30.46 -24.06
C ARG A 138 -8.11 29.27 -23.23
N TYR A 139 -7.55 29.49 -22.05
CA TYR A 139 -7.09 28.44 -21.14
C TYR A 139 -7.67 28.56 -19.73
N ALA A 140 -7.84 27.43 -19.04
CA ALA A 140 -8.29 27.37 -17.64
C ALA A 140 -7.09 27.41 -16.68
N ILE A 141 -7.09 28.28 -15.66
CA ILE A 141 -6.01 28.40 -14.65
C ILE A 141 -6.35 27.53 -13.43
N ASN A 142 -5.70 26.37 -13.25
CA ASN A 142 -6.05 25.41 -12.19
C ASN A 142 -5.65 25.86 -10.77
N THR A 143 -4.50 26.52 -10.64
CA THR A 143 -3.97 26.99 -9.36
C THR A 143 -3.44 28.42 -9.51
N LEU A 144 -3.74 29.26 -8.53
CA LEU A 144 -3.33 30.65 -8.49
C LEU A 144 -2.59 30.93 -7.18
N ARG A 145 -1.45 31.62 -7.25
CA ARG A 145 -0.73 32.16 -6.08
C ARG A 145 -0.92 33.67 -6.02
N LEU A 146 -1.41 34.14 -4.87
CA LEU A 146 -1.57 35.54 -4.53
C LEU A 146 -0.36 36.01 -3.73
N ASP A 147 0.43 36.88 -4.34
CA ASP A 147 1.50 37.61 -3.66
C ASP A 147 0.91 38.83 -2.93
N ASN A 148 1.50 39.20 -1.79
CA ASN A 148 1.08 40.35 -0.98
C ASN A 148 -0.40 40.30 -0.55
N TYR A 149 -0.96 39.10 -0.30
CA TYR A 149 -2.31 38.96 0.23
C TYR A 149 -2.39 39.57 1.62
N ILE A 150 -3.33 40.47 1.84
CA ILE A 150 -3.51 41.14 3.13
C ILE A 150 -4.65 40.44 3.87
N CYS A 151 -4.32 39.70 4.92
CA CYS A 151 -5.28 39.05 5.80
C CYS A 151 -5.43 39.85 7.10
N ARG A 152 -6.67 40.06 7.56
CA ARG A 152 -6.93 40.54 8.92
C ARG A 152 -7.32 39.35 9.79
N ASN A 153 -6.46 39.02 10.74
CA ASN A 153 -6.68 37.87 11.61
C ASN A 153 -7.26 38.33 12.96
N ARG A 154 -8.41 37.79 13.35
CA ARG A 154 -8.98 38.01 14.68
C ARG A 154 -8.38 36.97 15.62
N HIS A 155 -7.42 37.37 16.46
CA HIS A 155 -6.99 36.50 17.54
C HIS A 155 -8.19 36.26 18.47
N LEU A 156 -8.44 35.00 18.82
CA LEU A 156 -9.53 34.65 19.76
C LEU A 156 -9.40 35.37 21.11
N ASP A 157 -8.20 35.88 21.44
CA ASP A 157 -7.87 36.49 22.72
C ASP A 157 -7.59 38.01 22.65
N SER A 158 -7.77 38.69 21.49
CA SER A 158 -7.60 40.16 21.39
C SER A 158 -8.75 40.87 20.66
N THR A 159 -9.12 42.04 21.17
CA THR A 159 -10.13 42.94 20.57
C THR A 159 -9.58 43.76 19.39
N THR A 160 -8.27 43.71 19.15
CA THR A 160 -7.58 44.39 18.05
C THR A 160 -7.38 43.47 16.84
N TYR A 161 -7.77 43.95 15.66
CA TYR A 161 -7.47 43.30 14.37
C TYR A 161 -6.00 43.53 14.01
N GLU A 162 -5.27 42.46 13.74
CA GLU A 162 -3.90 42.55 13.25
C GLU A 162 -3.86 42.27 11.75
N ILE A 163 -3.20 43.17 11.01
CA ILE A 163 -3.01 43.04 9.57
C ILE A 163 -1.75 42.20 9.35
N GLU A 164 -1.90 41.05 8.69
CA GLU A 164 -0.82 40.17 8.25
C GLU A 164 -0.71 40.22 6.73
N LYS A 165 0.51 40.43 6.24
CA LYS A 165 0.82 40.30 4.81
C LYS A 165 1.32 38.88 4.55
N ILE A 166 0.72 38.21 3.57
CA ILE A 166 0.92 36.80 3.26
C ILE A 166 1.31 36.69 1.79
N ASP A 167 2.55 36.30 1.52
CA ASP A 167 3.10 36.20 0.16
C ASP A 167 2.90 34.80 -0.47
N ASP A 168 2.30 33.88 0.29
CA ASP A 168 2.19 32.46 -0.05
C ASP A 168 0.73 31.96 0.07
N CYS A 169 -0.20 32.74 -0.48
CA CYS A 169 -1.61 32.40 -0.49
C CYS A 169 -1.98 31.70 -1.81
N PHE A 170 -2.55 30.51 -1.72
CA PHE A 170 -2.90 29.67 -2.88
C PHE A 170 -4.41 29.56 -3.05
N TYR A 171 -4.89 29.56 -4.28
CA TYR A 171 -6.29 29.32 -4.63
C TYR A 171 -6.39 28.21 -5.67
N LEU A 172 -7.20 27.19 -5.41
CA LEU A 172 -7.41 26.07 -6.33
C LEU A 172 -8.82 26.08 -6.90
N LEU A 173 -8.96 25.87 -8.21
CA LEU A 173 -10.27 25.80 -8.86
C LEU A 173 -11.09 24.59 -8.42
N THR A 174 -10.43 23.46 -8.11
CA THR A 174 -11.10 22.21 -7.70
C THR A 174 -11.76 22.31 -6.33
N GLN A 175 -11.27 23.22 -5.49
CA GLN A 175 -11.80 23.49 -4.16
C GLN A 175 -11.66 25.00 -3.91
N PRO A 176 -12.72 25.81 -4.13
CA PRO A 176 -12.65 27.27 -4.12
C PRO A 176 -12.45 27.81 -2.70
N ALA A 177 -11.22 27.70 -2.21
CA ALA A 177 -10.79 28.13 -0.88
C ALA A 177 -9.38 28.74 -0.99
N LEU A 178 -9.13 29.78 -0.20
CA LEU A 178 -7.80 30.35 -0.04
C LEU A 178 -7.01 29.49 0.95
N LEU A 179 -5.89 28.94 0.50
CA LEU A 179 -5.01 28.09 1.27
C LEU A 179 -3.75 28.87 1.64
N TYR A 180 -3.60 29.16 2.92
CA TYR A 180 -2.40 29.78 3.47
C TYR A 180 -2.24 29.36 4.93
N THR A 181 -1.11 29.72 5.51
CA THR A 181 -0.88 29.58 6.95
C THR A 181 -0.80 30.96 7.56
N ALA A 182 -1.62 31.25 8.56
CA ALA A 182 -1.62 32.55 9.22
C ALA A 182 -0.81 32.52 10.52
N ASN A 183 -0.36 33.68 10.97
CA ASN A 183 0.40 33.82 12.20
C ASN A 183 -0.51 33.74 13.44
N TYR A 184 -0.09 32.98 14.44
CA TYR A 184 -0.76 32.88 15.73
C TYR A 184 0.28 32.85 16.85
N ASN A 185 0.16 33.74 17.85
CA ASN A 185 1.12 33.83 18.96
C ASN A 185 1.28 32.53 19.78
N GLN A 186 0.23 31.71 19.80
CA GLN A 186 0.18 30.39 20.44
C GLN A 186 0.84 29.26 19.62
N THR A 187 1.29 29.54 18.39
CA THR A 187 2.01 28.58 17.55
C THR A 187 3.44 29.06 17.32
N ILE A 188 4.28 28.16 16.79
CA ILE A 188 5.64 28.49 16.38
C ILE A 188 5.63 29.60 15.31
N PHE A 189 4.64 29.56 14.41
CA PHE A 189 4.46 30.59 13.39
C PHE A 189 3.78 31.81 13.98
N ASN A 190 4.58 32.59 14.69
CA ASN A 190 4.24 33.91 15.18
C ASN A 190 5.04 34.96 14.40
N ARG A 191 4.87 36.23 14.76
CA ARG A 191 5.49 37.39 14.08
C ARG A 191 7.03 37.39 14.04
N SER A 192 7.68 36.58 14.87
CA SER A 192 9.15 36.49 14.91
C SER A 192 9.74 35.53 13.88
N ILE A 193 8.90 34.72 13.21
CA ILE A 193 9.32 33.77 12.19
C ILE A 193 8.86 34.26 10.82
N GLU A 194 9.83 34.46 9.94
CA GLU A 194 9.56 34.74 8.53
C GLU A 194 9.57 33.43 7.73
N ARG A 195 8.66 33.33 6.76
CA ARG A 195 8.50 32.19 5.86
C ARG A 195 8.84 32.64 4.46
N HIS A 196 9.68 31.88 3.78
CA HIS A 196 10.15 32.19 2.43
C HIS A 196 10.08 30.93 1.54
N ASN A 197 10.05 31.12 0.22
CA ASN A 197 10.07 30.03 -0.76
C ASN A 197 8.99 28.95 -0.52
N VAL A 198 7.79 29.37 -0.10
CA VAL A 198 6.73 28.43 0.27
C VAL A 198 6.05 27.86 -0.96
N THR A 199 5.80 26.56 -0.91
CA THR A 199 5.12 25.77 -1.93
C THR A 199 4.01 24.97 -1.26
N LEU A 200 2.83 24.92 -1.90
CA LEU A 200 1.77 24.00 -1.52
C LEU A 200 2.07 22.62 -2.13
N ILE A 201 2.18 21.59 -1.29
CA ILE A 201 2.55 20.23 -1.74
C ILE A 201 1.31 19.35 -1.92
N PHE A 202 0.41 19.40 -0.94
CA PHE A 202 -0.74 18.51 -0.86
C PHE A 202 -1.84 19.21 -0.07
N HIS A 203 -3.10 18.95 -0.40
CA HIS A 203 -4.23 19.41 0.42
C HIS A 203 -5.37 18.41 0.36
N ASN A 204 -6.23 18.47 1.38
CA ASN A 204 -7.50 17.78 1.42
C ASN A 204 -8.59 18.73 1.95
N GLY A 205 -9.79 18.22 2.22
CA GLY A 205 -10.91 19.03 2.69
C GLY A 205 -10.64 19.79 3.99
N ALA A 206 -9.76 19.28 4.86
CA ALA A 206 -9.54 19.80 6.22
C ALA A 206 -8.17 20.44 6.45
N SER A 207 -7.14 20.02 5.71
CA SER A 207 -5.74 20.41 5.95
C SER A 207 -4.98 20.65 4.64
N ALA A 208 -3.99 21.53 4.70
CA ALA A 208 -3.07 21.84 3.61
C ALA A 208 -1.62 21.71 4.11
N TRP A 209 -0.78 21.07 3.30
CA TRP A 209 0.63 20.81 3.58
C TRP A 209 1.50 21.65 2.67
N TYR A 210 2.50 22.26 3.27
CA TYR A 210 3.41 23.20 2.62
C TYR A 210 4.86 22.78 2.86
N ARG A 211 5.75 23.24 1.97
CA ARG A 211 7.20 23.21 2.15
C ARG A 211 7.80 24.57 1.87
N GLY A 212 8.77 24.99 2.67
CA GLY A 212 9.47 26.25 2.48
C GLY A 212 10.56 26.45 3.52
N ASP A 213 11.12 27.66 3.54
CA ASP A 213 12.21 28.04 4.41
C ASP A 213 11.69 28.86 5.60
N LEU A 214 12.25 28.62 6.79
CA LEU A 214 11.91 29.32 8.02
C LEU A 214 13.11 30.13 8.49
N SER A 215 12.95 31.45 8.56
CA SER A 215 13.96 32.37 9.08
C SER A 215 13.62 32.77 10.50
N ILE A 216 14.54 32.49 11.42
CA ILE A 216 14.37 32.70 12.86
C ILE A 216 15.50 33.60 13.34
N THR A 217 15.12 34.71 13.96
CA THR A 217 16.07 35.65 14.55
C THR A 217 16.31 35.28 16.01
N PHE A 218 17.57 35.07 16.38
CA PHE A 218 17.95 34.79 17.75
C PHE A 218 18.66 35.98 18.38
N GLN A 219 18.16 36.46 19.51
CA GLN A 219 18.91 37.39 20.36
C GLN A 219 19.93 36.59 21.17
N GLN A 220 21.21 36.88 20.99
CA GLN A 220 22.24 36.42 21.94
C GLN A 220 22.14 37.26 23.21
N THR A 221 22.44 36.66 24.37
CA THR A 221 22.37 37.33 25.68
C THR A 221 23.24 38.59 25.77
N ASP A 222 24.33 38.69 24.99
CA ASP A 222 25.26 39.84 24.97
C ASP A 222 25.85 40.15 23.57
N GLY A 223 25.11 39.92 22.46
CA GLY A 223 25.66 40.04 21.11
C GLY A 223 24.65 40.38 20.00
N PRO A 224 25.12 40.65 18.77
CA PRO A 224 24.26 40.92 17.62
C PRO A 224 23.35 39.72 17.35
N SER A 225 22.13 40.00 16.89
CA SER A 225 21.17 38.96 16.53
C SER A 225 21.67 38.14 15.35
N ASP A 226 21.66 36.82 15.53
CA ASP A 226 21.97 35.86 14.46
C ASP A 226 20.68 35.45 13.76
N LEU A 227 20.71 35.49 12.43
CA LEU A 227 19.65 34.97 11.58
C LEU A 227 19.96 33.52 11.23
N ALA A 228 19.07 32.61 11.63
CA ALA A 228 19.15 31.19 11.32
C ALA A 228 18.05 30.81 10.32
N ILE A 229 18.44 30.18 9.22
CA ILE A 229 17.51 29.77 8.16
C ILE A 229 17.43 28.25 8.12
N TYR A 230 16.25 27.70 8.41
CA TYR A 230 15.93 26.28 8.23
C TYR A 230 15.32 26.09 6.86
N LYS A 231 15.99 25.33 5.99
CA LYS A 231 15.57 25.18 4.60
C LYS A 231 14.68 23.95 4.41
N ASN A 232 13.73 24.05 3.49
CA ASN A 232 12.90 22.91 3.05
C ASN A 232 12.09 22.22 4.16
N VAL A 233 11.64 22.98 5.16
CA VAL A 233 10.79 22.46 6.25
C VAL A 233 9.37 22.23 5.76
N PHE A 234 8.70 21.20 6.28
CA PHE A 234 7.31 20.88 5.96
C PHE A 234 6.38 21.28 7.10
N TRP A 235 5.18 21.76 6.79
CA TRP A 235 4.14 22.00 7.80
C TRP A 235 2.73 21.77 7.28
N MET A 236 1.79 21.60 8.21
CA MET A 236 0.38 21.39 7.96
C MET A 236 -0.45 22.45 8.67
N SER A 237 -1.39 23.03 7.94
CA SER A 237 -2.29 24.07 8.43
C SER A 237 -3.74 23.69 8.16
N ASN A 238 -4.62 24.09 9.07
CA ASN A 238 -6.05 23.87 8.92
C ASN A 238 -6.61 24.73 7.77
N THR A 239 -7.38 24.16 6.84
CA THR A 239 -7.91 24.90 5.68
C THR A 239 -8.94 25.95 6.07
N LYS A 240 -9.66 25.76 7.19
CA LYS A 240 -10.68 26.70 7.68
C LYS A 240 -10.09 27.77 8.58
N THR A 241 -9.36 27.37 9.61
CA THR A 241 -8.81 28.31 10.61
C THR A 241 -7.47 28.90 10.23
N LYS A 242 -6.80 28.38 9.18
CA LYS A 242 -5.46 28.78 8.72
C LYS A 242 -4.35 28.63 9.76
N LYS A 243 -4.68 28.11 10.95
CA LYS A 243 -3.78 27.90 12.06
C LYS A 243 -2.83 26.75 11.74
N LEU A 244 -1.54 26.96 12.01
CA LEU A 244 -0.53 25.90 12.03
C LEU A 244 -0.99 24.80 13.00
N GLN A 245 -1.12 23.58 12.48
CA GLN A 245 -1.38 22.40 13.29
C GLN A 245 -0.06 21.72 13.63
N HIS A 246 0.71 21.37 12.59
CA HIS A 246 1.89 20.53 12.71
C HIS A 246 3.07 21.08 11.89
N LEU A 247 4.26 21.01 12.46
CA LEU A 247 5.55 21.31 11.84
C LEU A 247 6.37 20.02 11.82
N TYR A 248 6.76 19.58 10.63
CA TYR A 248 7.50 18.33 10.44
C TYR A 248 8.96 18.66 10.17
N LEU A 249 9.82 18.15 11.04
CA LEU A 249 11.27 18.33 10.96
C LEU A 249 11.96 16.96 10.89
N PRO A 250 13.08 16.85 10.16
CA PRO A 250 13.97 15.71 10.28
C PRO A 250 14.46 15.49 11.72
N ALA A 251 15.08 14.34 12.01
CA ALA A 251 15.47 13.95 13.38
C ALA A 251 16.25 15.09 14.09
N ILE A 252 17.31 15.57 13.44
CA ILE A 252 18.02 16.81 13.79
C ILE A 252 18.10 17.68 12.55
N HIS A 253 17.37 18.79 12.54
CA HIS A 253 17.43 19.78 11.47
C HIS A 253 18.37 20.92 11.86
N LEU A 254 19.38 21.21 11.03
CA LEU A 254 20.38 22.23 11.33
C LEU A 254 20.15 23.47 10.46
N PRO A 255 20.17 24.68 11.03
CA PRO A 255 20.00 25.89 10.25
C PRO A 255 21.29 26.26 9.50
N THR A 256 21.13 27.00 8.41
CA THR A 256 22.22 27.80 7.83
C THR A 256 22.31 29.13 8.58
N ILE A 257 23.47 29.48 9.13
CA ILE A 257 23.70 30.77 9.79
C ILE A 257 24.37 31.72 8.80
N THR A 258 23.75 32.88 8.54
CA THR A 258 24.17 33.81 7.48
C THR A 258 25.15 34.89 7.94
N ARG A 259 25.32 35.10 9.25
CA ARG A 259 26.34 36.01 9.81
C ARG A 259 27.44 35.22 10.51
N TYR A 260 28.46 34.82 9.76
CA TYR A 260 29.73 34.45 10.36
C TYR A 260 30.45 35.75 10.72
N THR A 261 30.73 35.98 12.00
CA THR A 261 31.77 36.95 12.37
C THR A 261 33.05 36.54 11.64
N SER A 262 33.76 37.51 11.08
CA SER A 262 34.91 37.39 10.18
C SER A 262 36.13 36.60 10.70
N SER A 263 36.01 35.94 11.86
CA SER A 263 37.07 35.16 12.53
C SER A 263 36.98 33.64 12.31
N ARG A 264 36.00 33.11 11.58
CA ARG A 264 35.77 31.65 11.41
C ARG A 264 35.63 31.15 9.96
N VAL A 265 36.14 31.90 8.99
CA VAL A 265 35.92 31.65 7.55
C VAL A 265 36.53 30.33 7.04
N ASP A 266 37.45 29.69 7.78
CA ASP A 266 38.24 28.57 7.24
C ASP A 266 37.86 27.16 7.74
N HIS A 267 36.80 26.97 8.53
CA HIS A 267 36.43 25.63 9.05
C HIS A 267 35.00 25.23 8.64
N PRO A 268 34.81 24.06 7.97
CA PRO A 268 33.48 23.57 7.68
C PRO A 268 32.70 23.32 8.98
N PRO A 269 31.38 23.51 8.99
CA PRO A 269 30.57 23.24 10.18
C PRO A 269 30.74 21.78 10.61
N ALA A 270 30.83 21.53 11.92
CA ALA A 270 31.08 20.17 12.44
C ALA A 270 30.02 19.14 12.00
N ALA A 271 28.80 19.61 11.67
CA ALA A 271 27.79 18.83 10.97
C ALA A 271 26.89 19.71 10.08
N THR A 272 26.30 19.11 9.05
CA THR A 272 25.25 19.69 8.20
C THR A 272 24.04 18.74 8.10
N SER A 273 22.88 19.31 7.77
CA SER A 273 21.62 18.58 7.67
C SER A 273 20.81 19.15 6.51
N GLU A 274 20.51 18.34 5.50
CA GLU A 274 19.80 18.77 4.29
C GLU A 274 18.73 17.76 3.91
N ILE A 275 17.57 18.25 3.43
CA ILE A 275 16.53 17.42 2.83
C ILE A 275 16.80 17.35 1.33
N VAL A 276 17.19 16.19 0.82
CA VAL A 276 17.73 16.01 -0.53
C VAL A 276 16.72 15.48 -1.54
N GLN A 277 15.66 14.82 -1.08
CA GLN A 277 14.66 14.20 -1.96
C GLN A 277 13.28 14.22 -1.29
N THR A 278 12.23 14.49 -2.07
CA THR A 278 10.84 14.52 -1.61
C THR A 278 9.94 13.86 -2.67
N HIS A 279 9.05 12.96 -2.27
CA HIS A 279 8.10 12.27 -3.13
C HIS A 279 6.70 12.34 -2.50
N VAL A 280 5.73 12.82 -3.26
CA VAL A 280 4.33 12.94 -2.82
C VAL A 280 3.56 11.72 -3.32
N LEU A 281 2.99 10.97 -2.38
CA LEU A 281 2.13 9.82 -2.61
C LEU A 281 0.67 10.21 -2.32
N THR A 282 -0.28 9.38 -2.76
CA THR A 282 -1.72 9.64 -2.56
C THR A 282 -2.10 9.92 -1.10
N ASN A 283 -1.47 9.20 -0.16
CA ASN A 283 -1.75 9.27 1.27
C ASN A 283 -0.49 9.55 2.12
N GLY A 284 0.57 10.11 1.54
CA GLY A 284 1.77 10.41 2.32
C GLY A 284 2.81 11.24 1.58
N ILE A 285 3.73 11.83 2.33
CA ILE A 285 4.89 12.55 1.79
C ILE A 285 6.15 11.85 2.29
N LEU A 286 6.91 11.25 1.37
CA LEU A 286 8.19 10.62 1.65
C LEU A 286 9.30 11.66 1.45
N PHE A 287 10.25 11.76 2.37
CA PHE A 287 11.44 12.60 2.16
C PHE A 287 12.70 11.99 2.76
N GLN A 288 13.84 12.35 2.20
CA GLN A 288 15.17 11.91 2.64
C GLN A 288 15.95 13.08 3.24
N GLN A 289 16.57 12.84 4.39
CA GLN A 289 17.56 13.71 5.01
C GLN A 289 18.95 13.12 4.82
N ASP A 290 19.90 13.95 4.40
CA ASP A 290 21.32 13.69 4.49
C ASP A 290 21.90 14.49 5.67
N TYR A 291 22.56 13.78 6.59
CA TYR A 291 23.25 14.35 7.73
C TYR A 291 24.74 14.03 7.63
N ILE A 292 25.56 15.06 7.48
CA ILE A 292 27.02 14.91 7.30
C ILE A 292 27.71 15.43 8.56
N TYR A 293 28.66 14.68 9.10
CA TYR A 293 29.48 15.13 10.24
C TYR A 293 30.96 14.81 9.99
N TYR A 294 31.83 15.56 10.67
CA TYR A 294 33.28 15.50 10.45
C TYR A 294 33.99 14.98 11.69
N LEU A 295 34.80 13.93 11.51
CA LEU A 295 35.63 13.36 12.57
C LEU A 295 37.08 13.84 12.43
N PRO A 296 37.74 14.27 13.52
CA PRO A 296 39.16 14.61 13.50
C PRO A 296 40.02 13.37 13.28
N GLN A 297 41.01 13.43 12.37
CA GLN A 297 41.88 12.30 12.05
C GLN A 297 43.34 12.59 12.43
N GLY A 298 43.76 12.14 13.62
CA GLY A 298 45.14 12.29 14.11
C GLY A 298 45.57 13.75 14.36
N ASP A 299 46.87 13.97 14.54
CA ASP A 299 47.48 15.29 14.82
C ASP A 299 47.49 16.24 13.60
N ASN A 300 46.99 15.81 12.44
CA ASN A 300 46.89 16.63 11.24
C ASN A 300 45.46 17.17 11.06
N LYS A 301 45.35 18.42 10.60
CA LYS A 301 44.10 19.18 10.36
C LYS A 301 43.12 18.59 9.33
N THR A 302 43.26 17.32 8.95
CA THR A 302 42.38 16.64 7.99
C THR A 302 41.21 15.99 8.71
N SER A 303 39.98 16.39 8.38
CA SER A 303 38.75 15.77 8.89
C SER A 303 38.17 14.81 7.86
N VAL A 304 37.69 13.65 8.33
CA VAL A 304 36.96 12.69 7.49
C VAL A 304 35.47 12.95 7.63
N SER A 305 34.79 13.19 6.51
CA SER A 305 33.33 13.30 6.49
C SER A 305 32.67 11.92 6.57
N LYS A 306 31.58 11.85 7.32
CA LYS A 306 30.68 10.70 7.40
C LYS A 306 29.27 11.17 7.12
N GLN A 307 28.52 10.39 6.35
CA GLN A 307 27.16 10.70 5.93
C GLN A 307 26.20 9.66 6.50
N ILE A 308 25.09 10.14 7.05
CA ILE A 308 23.94 9.35 7.48
C ILE A 308 22.77 9.77 6.61
N GLN A 309 22.08 8.80 6.04
CA GLN A 309 20.85 9.05 5.29
C GLN A 309 19.66 8.53 6.08
N LEU A 310 18.63 9.35 6.25
CA LEU A 310 17.41 9.00 6.97
C LEU A 310 16.21 9.22 6.05
N ILE A 311 15.32 8.23 5.95
CA ILE A 311 14.12 8.29 5.12
C ILE A 311 12.88 8.32 6.00
N TYR A 312 12.02 9.29 5.74
CA TYR A 312 10.84 9.61 6.54
C TYR A 312 9.57 9.55 5.73
N MET A 313 8.45 9.31 6.41
CA MET A 313 7.11 9.43 5.86
C MET A 313 6.22 10.29 6.76
N ILE A 314 5.59 11.29 6.16
CA ILE A 314 4.46 12.03 6.72
C ILE A 314 3.18 11.35 6.26
N ASP A 315 2.33 10.95 7.20
CA ASP A 315 1.00 10.41 6.90
C ASP A 315 0.01 11.57 6.68
N THR A 316 -0.44 11.77 5.43
CA THR A 316 -1.38 12.85 5.08
C THR A 316 -2.85 12.46 5.27
N SER A 317 -3.12 11.20 5.62
CA SER A 317 -4.47 10.73 5.97
C SER A 317 -4.81 10.96 7.46
N SER A 318 -3.78 11.11 8.31
CA SER A 318 -3.95 11.30 9.74
C SER A 318 -4.03 12.77 10.15
N VAL A 319 -5.06 13.11 10.93
CA VAL A 319 -5.21 14.45 11.55
C VAL A 319 -4.18 14.67 12.68
N GLU A 320 -3.63 13.59 13.24
CA GLU A 320 -2.61 13.63 14.29
C GLU A 320 -1.23 14.07 13.76
N GLY A 321 -1.06 14.15 12.44
CA GLY A 321 0.18 14.61 11.81
C GLY A 321 1.36 13.71 12.10
N ARG A 322 1.27 12.42 11.76
CA ARG A 322 2.31 11.43 12.13
C ARG A 322 3.55 11.57 11.24
N LEU A 323 4.72 11.64 11.87
CA LEU A 323 6.04 11.55 11.22
C LEU A 323 6.74 10.25 11.63
N THR A 324 7.09 9.44 10.64
CA THR A 324 7.66 8.11 10.88
C THR A 324 9.01 7.97 10.18
N LEU A 325 10.03 7.53 10.91
CA LEU A 325 11.33 7.13 10.37
C LEU A 325 11.21 5.70 9.83
N LEU A 326 11.39 5.51 8.52
CA LEU A 326 11.24 4.23 7.85
C LEU A 326 12.57 3.51 7.64
N GLU A 327 13.64 4.25 7.39
CA GLU A 327 14.94 3.69 7.07
C GLU A 327 16.08 4.62 7.48
N VAL A 328 17.20 4.04 7.91
CA VAL A 328 18.46 4.74 8.15
C VAL A 328 19.62 4.01 7.50
N ARG A 329 20.59 4.76 6.96
CA ARG A 329 21.85 4.27 6.38
C ARG A 329 23.05 4.99 6.98
N GLY A 330 24.17 4.29 7.12
CA GLY A 330 25.46 4.90 7.47
C GLY A 330 25.65 5.23 8.95
N LEU A 331 24.74 4.77 9.83
CA LEU A 331 24.91 4.93 11.29
C LEU A 331 26.06 4.09 11.84
N PRO A 332 26.73 4.52 12.92
CA PRO A 332 27.66 3.64 13.65
C PRO A 332 26.96 2.38 14.18
N ILE A 333 27.69 1.26 14.21
CA ILE A 333 27.11 -0.08 14.50
C ILE A 333 26.56 -0.21 15.92
N ASP A 334 27.15 0.50 16.88
CA ASP A 334 26.69 0.61 18.27
C ASP A 334 25.32 1.30 18.33
N ILE A 335 25.11 2.36 17.54
CA ILE A 335 23.82 3.05 17.45
C ILE A 335 22.77 2.14 16.80
N VAL A 336 23.12 1.46 15.70
CA VAL A 336 22.22 0.51 15.02
C VAL A 336 21.80 -0.61 15.97
N THR A 337 22.75 -1.21 16.68
CA THR A 337 22.49 -2.29 17.64
C THR A 337 21.55 -1.84 18.76
N HIS A 338 21.73 -0.61 19.26
CA HIS A 338 20.83 -0.06 20.26
C HIS A 338 19.44 0.20 19.71
N LEU A 339 19.30 0.76 18.50
CA LEU A 339 18.02 0.99 17.85
C LEU A 339 17.23 -0.31 17.65
N ILE A 340 17.93 -1.39 17.28
CA ILE A 340 17.35 -2.74 17.16
C ILE A 340 16.84 -3.24 18.51
N ASN A 341 17.61 -3.06 19.59
CA ASN A 341 17.28 -3.64 20.88
C ASN A 341 16.26 -2.82 21.70
N SER A 342 16.35 -1.48 21.63
CA SER A 342 15.52 -0.59 22.46
C SER A 342 14.29 -0.07 21.74
N HIS A 343 14.27 -0.08 20.40
CA HIS A 343 13.22 0.55 19.59
C HIS A 343 12.96 2.02 20.00
N LYS A 344 14.00 2.73 20.45
CA LYS A 344 13.92 4.12 20.91
C LYS A 344 14.91 5.02 20.18
N LEU A 345 14.44 6.20 19.78
CA LEU A 345 15.24 7.19 19.05
C LEU A 345 16.16 8.06 19.93
N GLU A 346 16.12 7.89 21.26
CA GLU A 346 16.90 8.70 22.22
C GLU A 346 18.42 8.62 21.97
N MET A 347 18.94 7.44 21.63
CA MET A 347 20.37 7.29 21.36
C MET A 347 20.76 7.95 20.02
N LEU A 348 19.90 7.87 19.01
CA LEU A 348 20.09 8.56 17.73
C LEU A 348 20.14 10.07 17.93
N ASP A 349 19.18 10.62 18.68
CA ASP A 349 19.11 12.05 19.02
C ASP A 349 20.34 12.51 19.79
N ARG A 350 20.76 11.76 20.83
CA ARG A 350 21.99 12.05 21.58
C ARG A 350 23.24 12.03 20.70
N PHE A 351 23.35 11.04 19.82
CA PHE A 351 24.48 10.91 18.89
C PHE A 351 24.54 12.11 17.93
N MET A 352 23.45 12.39 17.21
CA MET A 352 23.40 13.48 16.23
C MET A 352 23.55 14.85 16.90
N THR A 353 22.94 15.05 18.08
CA THR A 353 23.09 16.29 18.85
C THR A 353 24.52 16.52 19.30
N LYS A 354 25.24 15.48 19.73
CA LYS A 354 26.66 15.58 20.11
C LYS A 354 27.54 16.01 18.93
N GLN A 355 27.29 15.48 17.73
CA GLN A 355 28.04 15.89 16.54
C GLN A 355 27.70 17.33 16.12
N ALA A 356 26.43 17.72 16.26
CA ALA A 356 25.98 19.07 15.94
C ALA A 356 26.40 20.13 16.97
N SER A 357 26.49 19.81 18.27
CA SER A 357 26.89 20.76 19.31
C SER A 357 28.37 21.15 19.24
N ALA A 358 29.19 20.36 18.55
CA ALA A 358 30.54 20.75 18.15
C ALA A 358 30.54 21.84 17.04
N SER A 359 29.40 22.10 16.40
CA SER A 359 29.21 23.22 15.48
C SER A 359 28.67 24.44 16.24
N SER A 360 29.06 25.65 15.83
CA SER A 360 28.50 26.89 16.38
C SER A 360 27.00 27.07 16.13
N ALA A 361 26.35 26.18 15.38
CA ALA A 361 24.93 26.28 15.07
C ALA A 361 24.02 25.84 16.22
N GLY A 362 24.45 24.86 17.02
CA GLY A 362 23.63 24.25 18.07
C GLY A 362 22.35 23.56 17.54
N VAL A 363 21.90 22.49 18.21
CA VAL A 363 20.59 21.90 17.90
C VAL A 363 19.52 22.69 18.65
N ARG A 364 18.61 23.34 17.91
CA ARG A 364 17.47 24.05 18.51
C ARG A 364 16.13 23.37 18.25
N PHE A 365 15.99 22.68 17.13
CA PHE A 365 14.81 21.90 16.83
C PHE A 365 15.19 20.44 16.54
N SER A 366 14.60 19.54 17.30
CA SER A 366 14.69 18.09 17.11
C SER A 366 13.27 17.55 17.09
N SER A 367 12.96 16.71 16.10
CA SER A 367 11.66 16.02 16.08
C SER A 367 11.63 14.84 17.04
N VAL A 368 12.79 14.33 17.48
CA VAL A 368 12.84 13.23 18.48
C VAL A 368 12.41 13.72 19.86
N THR A 369 12.88 14.90 20.26
CA THR A 369 12.50 15.58 21.51
C THR A 369 11.97 16.97 21.20
N PRO A 370 10.70 17.08 20.75
CA PRO A 370 10.14 18.34 20.29
C PRO A 370 10.06 19.35 21.44
N ALA A 371 10.65 20.52 21.23
CA ALA A 371 10.66 21.62 22.20
C ALA A 371 9.34 22.41 22.23
N HIS A 372 8.47 22.23 21.23
CA HIS A 372 7.21 22.95 21.09
C HIS A 372 6.11 22.00 20.62
N ILE A 373 4.87 22.23 21.06
CA ILE A 373 3.71 21.36 20.82
C ILE A 373 3.32 21.18 19.34
N ASN A 374 3.70 22.13 18.49
CA ASN A 374 3.44 22.05 17.05
C ASN A 374 4.49 21.20 16.32
N ILE A 375 5.66 20.93 16.91
CA ILE A 375 6.66 20.06 16.26
C ILE A 375 6.20 18.63 16.45
N VAL A 376 6.00 17.95 15.34
CA VAL A 376 5.61 16.55 15.35
C VAL A 376 6.73 15.71 15.93
N LYS A 377 6.39 14.86 16.90
CA LYS A 377 7.32 13.89 17.44
C LYS A 377 7.62 12.81 16.40
N LEU A 378 8.90 12.63 16.09
CA LEU A 378 9.37 11.54 15.26
C LEU A 378 9.14 10.22 15.99
N SER A 379 8.55 9.27 15.27
CA SER A 379 8.33 7.91 15.74
C SER A 379 8.96 6.92 14.76
N ILE A 380 9.15 5.69 15.23
CA ILE A 380 9.35 4.54 14.36
C ILE A 380 8.02 3.78 14.25
N PRO A 381 7.80 3.01 13.18
CA PRO A 381 6.63 2.14 13.08
C PRO A 381 6.48 1.27 14.34
N GLN A 382 5.24 1.05 14.79
CA GLN A 382 4.94 0.13 15.90
C GLN A 382 5.07 -1.32 15.43
N THR A 383 6.29 -1.71 15.06
CA THR A 383 6.63 -3.07 14.66
C THR A 383 7.68 -3.61 15.62
N THR A 384 7.54 -4.89 15.97
CA THR A 384 8.57 -5.65 16.69
C THR A 384 9.64 -6.18 15.74
N THR A 385 9.57 -5.82 14.45
CA THR A 385 10.42 -6.32 13.38
C THR A 385 11.29 -5.20 12.85
N THR A 386 12.56 -5.50 12.64
CA THR A 386 13.53 -4.63 11.96
C THR A 386 14.27 -5.43 10.89
N VAL A 387 14.75 -4.77 9.84
CA VAL A 387 15.50 -5.40 8.76
C VAL A 387 16.85 -4.72 8.63
N SER A 388 17.93 -5.49 8.78
CA SER A 388 19.31 -5.01 8.70
C SER A 388 19.97 -5.51 7.40
N ILE A 389 20.55 -4.61 6.60
CA ILE A 389 21.17 -4.93 5.31
C ILE A 389 22.57 -4.29 5.26
N GLY A 390 23.61 -5.10 5.06
CA GLY A 390 24.97 -4.63 4.79
C GLY A 390 25.53 -3.64 5.84
N ASN A 391 26.35 -2.70 5.39
CA ASN A 391 26.97 -1.69 6.24
C ASN A 391 25.95 -0.64 6.70
N ASN A 392 25.25 -0.96 7.80
CA ASN A 392 24.47 -0.04 8.62
C ASN A 392 23.21 0.54 7.94
N ARG A 393 22.57 -0.24 7.06
CA ARG A 393 21.19 0.03 6.62
C ARG A 393 20.20 -0.71 7.50
N LEU A 394 19.34 0.04 8.17
CA LEU A 394 18.29 -0.45 9.06
C LEU A 394 16.94 0.04 8.55
N ILE A 395 15.99 -0.87 8.40
CA ILE A 395 14.64 -0.58 7.88
C ILE A 395 13.62 -1.03 8.93
N TRP A 396 12.63 -0.18 9.18
CA TRP A 396 11.43 -0.55 9.92
C TRP A 396 10.32 -0.86 8.91
N PRO A 397 9.99 -2.14 8.70
CA PRO A 397 8.91 -2.53 7.80
C PRO A 397 7.57 -1.98 8.32
N LEU A 398 6.60 -1.81 7.43
CA LEU A 398 5.26 -1.39 7.82
C LEU A 398 4.59 -2.49 8.67
N PRO A 399 3.69 -2.14 9.62
CA PRO A 399 2.94 -3.13 10.39
C PRO A 399 2.22 -4.12 9.47
N ASN A 400 2.23 -5.40 9.86
CA ASN A 400 1.61 -6.51 9.14
C ASN A 400 2.19 -6.83 7.75
N SER A 401 3.30 -6.19 7.34
CA SER A 401 3.90 -6.46 6.01
C SER A 401 4.71 -7.76 5.91
N LEU A 402 5.00 -8.42 7.04
CA LEU A 402 5.88 -9.60 7.11
C LEU A 402 5.24 -10.81 7.81
N ASP A 403 3.92 -11.03 7.61
CA ASP A 403 3.19 -12.25 7.99
C ASP A 403 3.54 -12.84 9.37
N GLY A 404 3.56 -11.99 10.39
CA GLY A 404 3.75 -12.40 11.79
C GLY A 404 5.18 -12.82 12.16
N VAL A 405 6.18 -12.49 11.32
CA VAL A 405 7.60 -12.58 11.67
C VAL A 405 8.03 -11.37 12.49
N THR A 406 8.73 -11.62 13.60
CA THR A 406 9.17 -10.62 14.58
C THR A 406 10.69 -10.67 14.79
N GLY A 407 11.26 -9.61 15.36
CA GLY A 407 12.70 -9.50 15.66
C GLY A 407 13.52 -8.87 14.52
N ASN A 408 14.85 -8.93 14.64
CA ASN A 408 15.76 -8.38 13.63
C ASN A 408 16.09 -9.41 12.54
N ILE A 409 15.75 -9.07 11.30
CA ILE A 409 16.04 -9.85 10.10
C ILE A 409 17.30 -9.27 9.45
N SER A 410 18.43 -9.97 9.58
CA SER A 410 19.69 -9.54 8.98
C SER A 410 19.94 -10.25 7.64
N ALA A 411 20.21 -9.49 6.59
CA ALA A 411 20.60 -10.03 5.29
C ALA A 411 21.98 -10.72 5.36
N LYS A 412 22.03 -12.00 5.04
CA LYS A 412 23.26 -12.82 5.01
C LYS A 412 23.70 -13.12 3.58
N ILE A 413 23.76 -12.09 2.75
CA ILE A 413 24.21 -12.15 1.35
C ILE A 413 25.73 -11.90 1.29
N ASP A 414 26.37 -12.24 0.18
CA ASP A 414 27.80 -11.95 -0.05
C ASP A 414 28.13 -10.47 0.22
N SER A 415 29.19 -10.24 1.00
CA SER A 415 29.65 -8.90 1.38
C SER A 415 30.02 -8.00 0.20
N GLN A 416 30.45 -8.56 -0.92
CA GLN A 416 30.75 -7.81 -2.15
C GLN A 416 29.49 -7.19 -2.75
N LEU A 417 28.33 -7.82 -2.58
CA LEU A 417 27.05 -7.26 -2.99
C LEU A 417 26.47 -6.32 -1.94
N LEU A 418 26.53 -6.71 -0.66
CA LEU A 418 26.00 -5.90 0.44
C LEU A 418 26.69 -4.54 0.58
N ASN A 419 27.97 -4.46 0.23
CA ASN A 419 28.78 -3.25 0.39
C ASN A 419 29.00 -2.49 -0.91
N ASN A 420 28.46 -2.97 -2.04
CA ASN A 420 28.56 -2.28 -3.31
C ASN A 420 27.33 -1.38 -3.51
N ALA A 421 27.58 -0.07 -3.60
CA ALA A 421 26.56 0.96 -3.80
C ALA A 421 25.81 0.83 -5.13
N GLN A 422 26.33 0.07 -6.11
CA GLN A 422 25.67 -0.22 -7.39
C GLN A 422 24.50 -1.21 -7.27
N TYR A 423 24.30 -1.82 -6.11
CA TYR A 423 23.22 -2.79 -5.92
C TYR A 423 22.26 -2.34 -4.83
N PHE A 424 20.97 -2.44 -5.10
CA PHE A 424 19.92 -2.22 -4.13
C PHE A 424 19.33 -3.55 -3.69
N ILE A 425 19.43 -3.84 -2.40
CA ILE A 425 18.97 -5.10 -1.80
C ILE A 425 17.70 -4.84 -1.01
N THR A 426 16.68 -5.67 -1.22
CA THR A 426 15.35 -5.50 -0.61
C THR A 426 14.86 -6.84 -0.06
N LEU A 427 14.28 -6.82 1.14
CA LEU A 427 13.49 -7.94 1.64
C LEU A 427 12.16 -7.96 0.89
N LEU A 428 11.95 -8.97 0.05
CA LEU A 428 10.76 -9.09 -0.78
C LEU A 428 9.60 -9.76 -0.05
N SER A 429 9.91 -10.81 0.73
CA SER A 429 8.93 -11.58 1.49
C SER A 429 9.59 -12.33 2.65
N ALA A 430 8.80 -12.61 3.67
CA ALA A 430 9.16 -13.47 4.78
C ALA A 430 8.08 -14.54 4.99
N VAL A 431 8.49 -15.81 5.04
CA VAL A 431 7.61 -16.94 5.32
C VAL A 431 7.90 -17.42 6.73
N LYS A 432 6.88 -17.39 7.59
CA LYS A 432 6.99 -17.74 9.00
C LYS A 432 7.13 -19.26 9.18
N GLY A 433 8.16 -19.67 9.91
CA GLY A 433 8.32 -21.04 10.38
C GLY A 433 7.82 -21.24 11.82
N ASN A 434 8.01 -22.46 12.35
CA ASN A 434 7.65 -22.77 13.75
C ASN A 434 8.53 -22.01 14.75
N SER A 435 9.77 -21.70 14.37
CA SER A 435 10.73 -20.92 15.15
C SER A 435 11.37 -19.83 14.29
N ALA A 436 12.11 -18.91 14.92
CA ALA A 436 12.86 -17.88 14.20
C ALA A 436 13.92 -18.46 13.25
N GLU A 437 14.47 -19.64 13.58
CA GLU A 437 15.45 -20.36 12.75
C GLU A 437 14.82 -21.01 11.52
N ASP A 438 13.52 -21.32 11.59
CA ASP A 438 12.74 -21.93 10.52
C ASP A 438 12.10 -20.90 9.57
N ASN A 439 12.23 -19.61 9.87
CA ASN A 439 11.74 -18.55 8.99
C ASN A 439 12.52 -18.54 7.67
N TYR A 440 11.84 -18.25 6.58
CA TYR A 440 12.46 -18.03 5.28
C TYR A 440 12.36 -16.58 4.84
N TYR A 441 13.46 -16.03 4.34
CA TYR A 441 13.54 -14.66 3.85
C TYR A 441 13.95 -14.66 2.39
N PHE A 442 13.18 -13.97 1.55
CA PHE A 442 13.47 -13.78 0.14
C PHE A 442 14.02 -12.38 -0.10
N TRP A 443 15.23 -12.31 -0.65
CA TRP A 443 15.92 -11.05 -0.90
C TRP A 443 16.07 -10.82 -2.40
N GLY A 444 15.64 -9.66 -2.88
CA GLY A 444 15.84 -9.20 -4.24
C GLY A 444 17.03 -8.26 -4.34
N VAL A 445 17.79 -8.37 -5.42
CA VAL A 445 18.88 -7.45 -5.76
C VAL A 445 18.58 -6.81 -7.11
N THR A 446 18.60 -5.48 -7.16
CA THR A 446 18.40 -4.68 -8.38
C THR A 446 19.57 -3.73 -8.61
N GLU A 447 19.77 -3.34 -9.87
CA GLU A 447 20.78 -2.34 -10.27
C GLU A 447 20.12 -0.95 -10.44
N PRO A 448 20.42 0.05 -9.58
CA PRO A 448 19.80 1.38 -9.64
C PRO A 448 20.03 2.09 -10.97
N ASP A 449 21.25 2.01 -11.51
CA ASP A 449 21.70 2.76 -12.69
C ASP A 449 21.04 2.29 -14.00
N ASN A 450 20.40 1.12 -13.98
CA ASN A 450 19.75 0.53 -15.15
C ASN A 450 18.25 0.33 -14.90
N HIS A 451 17.54 1.41 -14.57
CA HIS A 451 16.09 1.42 -14.33
C HIS A 451 15.61 0.44 -13.24
N HIS A 452 16.43 0.19 -12.21
CA HIS A 452 16.13 -0.81 -11.17
C HIS A 452 15.93 -2.22 -11.74
N GLN A 453 16.67 -2.56 -12.82
CA GLN A 453 16.60 -3.88 -13.43
C GLN A 453 16.91 -4.97 -12.41
N PHE A 454 16.11 -6.03 -12.43
CA PHE A 454 16.33 -7.21 -11.60
C PHE A 454 17.67 -7.86 -11.94
N TYR A 455 18.48 -8.10 -10.91
CA TYR A 455 19.79 -8.74 -11.03
C TYR A 455 19.78 -10.17 -10.48
N LYS A 456 19.50 -10.31 -9.18
CA LYS A 456 19.57 -11.61 -8.48
C LYS A 456 18.49 -11.76 -7.42
N LEU A 457 18.18 -13.01 -7.11
CA LEU A 457 17.28 -13.42 -6.04
C LEU A 457 18.00 -14.36 -5.08
N TYR A 458 17.79 -14.17 -3.78
CA TYR A 458 18.34 -15.01 -2.73
C TYR A 458 17.26 -15.51 -1.78
N ARG A 459 17.51 -16.68 -1.20
CA ARG A 459 16.74 -17.24 -0.09
C ARG A 459 17.64 -17.49 1.10
N GLN A 460 17.17 -17.10 2.27
CA GLN A 460 17.83 -17.30 3.55
C GLN A 460 16.90 -18.07 4.50
N LYS A 461 17.43 -19.06 5.23
CA LYS A 461 16.71 -19.76 6.31
C LYS A 461 17.24 -19.26 7.66
N GLY A 462 16.39 -18.65 8.48
CA GLY A 462 16.76 -18.07 9.77
C GLY A 462 17.99 -17.16 9.66
N HIS A 463 19.05 -17.51 10.39
CA HIS A 463 20.32 -16.76 10.44
C HIS A 463 21.41 -17.32 9.51
N THR A 464 21.10 -18.32 8.68
CA THR A 464 22.07 -18.95 7.77
C THR A 464 22.47 -18.03 6.61
N LEU A 465 23.55 -18.37 5.89
CA LEU A 465 23.93 -17.66 4.66
C LEU A 465 22.85 -17.81 3.58
N ALA A 466 22.54 -16.69 2.92
CA ALA A 466 21.57 -16.64 1.86
C ALA A 466 22.11 -17.38 0.61
N LYS A 467 21.30 -18.26 0.05
CA LYS A 467 21.60 -19.02 -1.17
C LYS A 467 20.96 -18.33 -2.37
N GLU A 468 21.74 -18.14 -3.44
CA GLU A 468 21.22 -17.60 -4.70
C GLU A 468 20.23 -18.58 -5.32
N ILE A 469 19.04 -18.08 -5.68
CA ILE A 469 18.07 -18.81 -6.48
C ILE A 469 18.38 -18.55 -7.95
N ARG A 470 19.02 -19.53 -8.58
CA ARG A 470 19.36 -19.47 -10.01
C ARG A 470 18.11 -19.70 -10.84
N LEU A 471 17.51 -18.63 -11.36
CA LEU A 471 16.34 -18.70 -12.25
C LEU A 471 16.61 -19.51 -13.52
N ASN A 472 17.87 -19.55 -13.98
CA ASN A 472 18.30 -20.39 -15.10
C ASN A 472 18.04 -21.90 -14.84
N ASN A 473 18.03 -22.33 -13.57
CA ASN A 473 17.67 -23.71 -13.23
C ASN A 473 16.22 -24.03 -13.61
N PHE A 474 15.36 -23.04 -13.77
CA PHE A 474 13.99 -23.17 -14.27
C PHE A 474 13.87 -22.78 -15.75
N GLY A 475 14.97 -22.46 -16.41
CA GLY A 475 14.98 -21.97 -17.80
C GLY A 475 14.53 -20.53 -17.98
N LEU A 476 14.57 -19.71 -16.91
CA LEU A 476 14.25 -18.29 -16.95
C LEU A 476 15.53 -17.44 -16.82
N ALA A 477 15.69 -16.43 -17.69
CA ALA A 477 16.80 -15.48 -17.56
C ALA A 477 16.43 -14.32 -16.64
N SER A 478 17.38 -13.88 -15.79
CA SER A 478 17.18 -12.71 -14.92
C SER A 478 16.81 -11.45 -15.71
N THR A 479 17.33 -11.31 -16.94
CA THR A 479 17.04 -10.18 -17.83
C THR A 479 15.58 -10.10 -18.26
N ASP A 480 14.85 -11.20 -18.18
CA ASP A 480 13.45 -11.28 -18.59
C ASP A 480 12.50 -10.93 -17.44
N VAL A 481 12.99 -10.87 -16.20
CA VAL A 481 12.22 -10.48 -15.03
C VAL A 481 11.95 -8.98 -15.08
N LEU A 482 10.67 -8.63 -15.11
CA LEU A 482 10.19 -7.25 -15.07
C LEU A 482 10.07 -6.75 -13.63
N SER A 483 9.48 -7.54 -12.75
CA SER A 483 9.31 -7.18 -11.34
C SER A 483 9.19 -8.41 -10.44
N VAL A 484 9.51 -8.21 -9.17
CA VAL A 484 9.38 -9.23 -8.12
C VAL A 484 8.66 -8.63 -6.93
N THR A 485 7.63 -9.33 -6.43
CA THR A 485 6.81 -8.87 -5.31
C THR A 485 6.62 -9.98 -4.29
N GLY A 486 6.50 -9.65 -3.01
CA GLY A 486 6.17 -10.63 -1.97
C GLY A 486 4.72 -11.13 -2.07
N ILE A 487 4.52 -12.39 -1.71
CA ILE A 487 3.21 -13.02 -1.52
C ILE A 487 3.22 -13.80 -0.19
N HIS A 488 2.04 -14.20 0.30
CA HIS A 488 1.84 -14.82 1.62
C HIS A 488 2.77 -16.01 1.93
N GLN A 489 3.24 -16.73 0.91
CA GLN A 489 4.11 -17.90 1.06
C GLN A 489 5.26 -17.93 0.05
N GLY A 490 5.85 -16.77 -0.24
CA GLY A 490 7.00 -16.67 -1.13
C GLY A 490 7.02 -15.38 -1.92
N ILE A 491 7.31 -15.47 -3.22
CA ILE A 491 7.37 -14.31 -4.12
C ILE A 491 6.64 -14.58 -5.44
N ALA A 492 6.15 -13.52 -6.07
CA ALA A 492 5.69 -13.52 -7.45
C ALA A 492 6.74 -12.86 -8.36
N LEU A 493 7.03 -13.51 -9.49
CA LEU A 493 7.97 -13.09 -10.53
C LEU A 493 7.17 -12.76 -11.78
N ASN A 494 7.14 -11.49 -12.18
CA ASN A 494 6.51 -11.07 -13.43
C ASN A 494 7.56 -10.97 -14.53
N ILE A 495 7.31 -11.63 -15.66
CA ILE A 495 8.22 -11.69 -16.81
C ILE A 495 7.77 -10.70 -17.89
N LYS A 496 8.72 -10.11 -18.60
CA LYS A 496 8.48 -9.14 -19.70
C LYS A 496 7.55 -9.67 -20.80
N SER A 497 7.59 -10.97 -21.08
CA SER A 497 6.68 -11.63 -22.03
C SER A 497 5.26 -11.89 -21.50
N GLY A 498 4.96 -11.45 -20.26
CA GLY A 498 3.62 -11.43 -19.71
C GLY A 498 3.26 -12.60 -18.80
N GLN A 499 4.15 -13.55 -18.55
CA GLN A 499 3.90 -14.62 -17.58
C GLN A 499 4.18 -14.15 -16.15
N SER A 500 3.37 -14.60 -15.19
CA SER A 500 3.66 -14.46 -13.77
C SER A 500 3.83 -15.83 -13.14
N TYR A 501 4.94 -16.00 -12.42
CA TYR A 501 5.27 -17.22 -11.70
C TYR A 501 5.29 -16.97 -10.20
N HIS A 502 4.76 -17.89 -9.41
CA HIS A 502 4.92 -17.88 -7.97
C HIS A 502 6.04 -18.84 -7.59
N LEU A 503 7.01 -18.33 -6.83
CA LEU A 503 8.06 -19.14 -6.24
C LEU A 503 7.74 -19.34 -4.77
N THR A 504 7.41 -20.58 -4.40
CA THR A 504 7.06 -21.00 -3.05
C THR A 504 8.02 -22.08 -2.56
N LEU A 505 7.91 -22.41 -1.27
CA LEU A 505 8.64 -23.53 -0.67
C LEU A 505 7.70 -24.74 -0.62
N GLY A 506 8.08 -25.84 -1.26
CA GLY A 506 7.34 -27.09 -1.18
C GLY A 506 7.50 -27.78 0.18
N LEU A 507 6.81 -28.92 0.35
CA LEU A 507 6.82 -29.74 1.58
C LEU A 507 8.21 -30.18 2.07
N LEU A 508 9.18 -30.27 1.15
CA LEU A 508 10.58 -30.63 1.43
C LEU A 508 11.52 -29.41 1.47
N GLU A 509 10.97 -28.20 1.62
CA GLU A 509 11.73 -26.94 1.62
C GLU A 509 12.51 -26.69 0.31
N HIS A 510 12.13 -27.36 -0.78
CA HIS A 510 12.66 -27.11 -2.11
C HIS A 510 11.92 -25.96 -2.79
N GLU A 511 12.64 -25.18 -3.59
CA GLU A 511 12.03 -24.10 -4.37
C GLU A 511 11.15 -24.70 -5.46
N GLN A 512 9.86 -24.34 -5.45
CA GLN A 512 8.88 -24.74 -6.45
C GLN A 512 8.43 -23.49 -7.19
N LEU A 513 8.60 -23.49 -8.51
CA LEU A 513 8.18 -22.37 -9.37
C LEU A 513 6.91 -22.78 -10.11
N THR A 514 5.83 -22.04 -9.90
CA THR A 514 4.51 -22.37 -10.45
C THR A 514 4.02 -21.24 -11.34
N LEU A 515 3.67 -21.53 -12.60
CA LEU A 515 2.98 -20.58 -13.48
C LEU A 515 1.60 -20.27 -12.88
N HIS A 516 1.31 -19.00 -12.61
CA HIS A 516 0.09 -18.58 -11.92
C HIS A 516 -0.81 -17.66 -12.76
N SER A 517 -0.23 -16.76 -13.57
CA SER A 517 -1.04 -15.88 -14.40
C SER A 517 -0.39 -15.47 -15.72
N LEU A 518 -1.20 -14.93 -16.63
CA LEU A 518 -0.80 -14.38 -17.92
C LEU A 518 -1.41 -13.00 -18.13
N GLY A 519 -0.54 -12.01 -18.36
CA GLY A 519 -0.90 -10.63 -18.59
C GLY A 519 -0.90 -10.20 -20.05
N LYS A 520 -1.13 -8.90 -20.25
CA LYS A 520 -1.31 -8.26 -21.55
C LYS A 520 -0.21 -8.59 -22.58
N ALA A 521 1.06 -8.54 -22.18
CA ALA A 521 2.19 -8.75 -23.09
C ALA A 521 2.15 -10.13 -23.77
N TRP A 522 1.72 -11.19 -23.07
CA TRP A 522 1.59 -12.53 -23.65
C TRP A 522 0.58 -12.54 -24.80
N ARG A 523 -0.54 -11.84 -24.64
CA ARG A 523 -1.61 -11.80 -25.64
C ARG A 523 -1.25 -10.91 -26.83
N GLU A 524 -0.51 -9.84 -26.61
CA GLU A 524 0.01 -9.01 -27.70
C GLU A 524 1.04 -9.77 -28.56
N LEU A 525 1.83 -10.65 -27.93
CA LEU A 525 2.75 -11.54 -28.64
C LEU A 525 2.04 -12.67 -29.39
N HIS A 526 0.83 -13.07 -28.98
CA HIS A 526 0.10 -14.21 -29.51
C HIS A 526 -1.34 -13.85 -29.86
N GLN A 527 -1.61 -13.48 -31.13
CA GLN A 527 -2.96 -13.13 -31.63
C GLN A 527 -4.03 -14.18 -31.26
N ASN A 528 -3.70 -15.47 -31.36
CA ASN A 528 -4.52 -16.60 -30.89
C ASN A 528 -3.94 -17.19 -29.60
N TRP A 529 -3.97 -16.39 -28.53
CA TRP A 529 -3.30 -16.73 -27.27
C TRP A 529 -3.85 -17.99 -26.60
N LEU A 530 -5.13 -18.35 -26.80
CA LEU A 530 -5.76 -19.47 -26.10
C LEU A 530 -5.30 -20.85 -26.63
N PRO A 531 -5.27 -21.13 -27.95
CA PRO A 531 -4.59 -22.30 -28.49
C PRO A 531 -3.09 -22.35 -28.13
N THR A 532 -2.43 -21.18 -28.18
CA THR A 532 -1.00 -21.06 -27.84
C THR A 532 -0.74 -21.40 -26.38
N LEU A 533 -1.65 -21.01 -25.47
CA LEU A 533 -1.61 -21.36 -24.06
C LEU A 533 -1.72 -22.88 -23.85
N LYS A 534 -2.67 -23.54 -24.52
CA LYS A 534 -2.80 -25.01 -24.46
C LYS A 534 -1.50 -25.70 -24.88
N MET A 535 -0.91 -25.26 -26.00
CA MET A 535 0.37 -25.78 -26.47
C MET A 535 1.51 -25.52 -25.47
N TYR A 536 1.57 -24.32 -24.90
CA TYR A 536 2.60 -23.93 -23.94
C TYR A 536 2.52 -24.74 -22.63
N ILE A 537 1.32 -24.96 -22.09
CA ILE A 537 1.08 -25.84 -20.93
C ILE A 537 1.53 -27.26 -21.22
N HIS A 538 1.21 -27.78 -22.42
CA HIS A 538 1.65 -29.10 -22.84
C HIS A 538 3.18 -29.19 -22.93
N GLN A 539 3.84 -28.17 -23.48
CA GLN A 539 5.30 -28.08 -23.54
C GLN A 539 5.94 -28.06 -22.14
N LEU A 540 5.39 -27.27 -21.21
CA LEU A 540 5.85 -27.23 -19.82
C LEU A 540 5.72 -28.61 -19.17
N ARG A 541 4.55 -29.26 -19.27
CA ARG A 541 4.32 -30.63 -18.76
C ARG A 541 5.29 -31.65 -19.36
N ASN A 542 5.60 -31.56 -20.65
CA ASN A 542 6.55 -32.46 -21.30
C ASN A 542 7.99 -32.23 -20.84
N LYS A 543 8.38 -30.97 -20.60
CA LYS A 543 9.69 -30.63 -20.02
C LYS A 543 9.85 -31.19 -18.59
N GLN A 544 8.78 -31.25 -17.80
CA GLN A 544 8.82 -31.89 -16.47
C GLN A 544 9.21 -33.37 -16.55
N LYS A 545 8.85 -34.06 -17.64
CA LYS A 545 9.07 -35.50 -17.81
C LYS A 545 10.45 -35.86 -18.39
N THR A 546 11.16 -34.89 -18.99
CA THR A 546 12.30 -35.19 -19.88
C THR A 546 13.61 -34.52 -19.50
N SER A 547 13.61 -33.47 -18.68
CA SER A 547 14.83 -32.73 -18.35
C SER A 547 15.43 -33.15 -17.00
N LEU A 548 16.67 -33.66 -17.02
CA LEU A 548 17.47 -33.90 -15.81
C LEU A 548 18.26 -32.66 -15.35
N LEU A 549 18.40 -31.64 -16.22
CA LEU A 549 19.26 -30.48 -16.00
C LEU A 549 18.51 -29.21 -15.56
N VAL A 550 17.20 -29.14 -15.83
CA VAL A 550 16.35 -27.97 -15.54
C VAL A 550 15.23 -28.42 -14.60
N LYS A 551 15.09 -27.76 -13.46
CA LYS A 551 13.96 -27.93 -12.54
C LYS A 551 12.66 -27.68 -13.28
N ALA A 552 11.69 -28.57 -13.07
CA ALA A 552 10.35 -28.43 -13.60
C ALA A 552 9.69 -27.13 -13.11
N ILE A 553 8.99 -26.44 -14.00
CA ILE A 553 8.03 -25.40 -13.64
C ILE A 553 6.67 -26.08 -13.51
N ASP A 554 6.03 -25.93 -12.36
CA ASP A 554 4.66 -26.39 -12.13
C ASP A 554 3.65 -25.42 -12.71
N ILE A 555 2.42 -25.91 -12.87
CA ILE A 555 1.33 -25.13 -13.46
C ILE A 555 0.24 -25.07 -12.43
N ALA A 556 -0.18 -23.86 -12.06
CA ALA A 556 -1.29 -23.71 -11.13
C ALA A 556 -2.52 -24.42 -11.72
N PRO A 557 -3.32 -25.11 -10.88
CA PRO A 557 -4.56 -25.74 -11.35
C PRO A 557 -5.47 -24.73 -12.06
N ILE A 558 -5.48 -23.50 -11.57
CA ILE A 558 -6.21 -22.37 -12.14
C ILE A 558 -5.21 -21.25 -12.47
N LEU A 559 -5.18 -20.85 -13.73
CA LEU A 559 -4.38 -19.73 -14.22
C LEU A 559 -5.26 -18.49 -14.34
N THR A 560 -4.83 -17.37 -13.77
CA THR A 560 -5.53 -16.08 -13.94
C THR A 560 -5.09 -15.39 -15.23
N ILE A 561 -6.04 -14.89 -16.01
CA ILE A 561 -5.76 -14.10 -17.22
C ILE A 561 -6.10 -12.64 -16.95
N THR A 562 -5.09 -11.77 -16.82
CA THR A 562 -5.27 -10.37 -16.41
C THR A 562 -5.43 -9.43 -17.60
N ASP A 563 -5.92 -8.22 -17.40
CA ASP A 563 -6.02 -7.15 -18.41
C ASP A 563 -6.87 -7.50 -19.65
N LEU A 564 -7.85 -8.40 -19.48
CA LEU A 564 -8.93 -8.57 -20.45
C LEU A 564 -10.00 -7.52 -20.20
N ILE A 565 -10.72 -7.16 -21.25
CA ILE A 565 -11.72 -6.09 -21.20
C ILE A 565 -13.02 -6.56 -21.83
N HIS A 566 -14.10 -6.02 -21.28
CA HIS A 566 -15.43 -6.17 -21.82
C HIS A 566 -15.56 -5.52 -23.20
N SER A 567 -16.65 -5.80 -23.89
CA SER A 567 -16.97 -5.19 -25.19
C SER A 567 -17.16 -3.67 -25.12
N ASP A 568 -17.34 -3.10 -23.91
CA ASP A 568 -17.40 -1.65 -23.68
C ASP A 568 -16.02 -0.96 -23.70
N GLY A 569 -14.93 -1.74 -23.73
CA GLY A 569 -13.55 -1.25 -23.84
C GLY A 569 -13.02 -0.50 -22.62
N LEU A 570 -13.80 -0.42 -21.53
CA LEU A 570 -13.44 0.34 -20.32
C LEU A 570 -13.41 -0.54 -19.08
N THR A 571 -14.20 -1.61 -19.03
CA THR A 571 -14.32 -2.45 -17.83
C THR A 571 -13.41 -3.67 -17.91
N ALA A 572 -12.62 -3.89 -16.85
CA ALA A 572 -11.77 -5.07 -16.71
C ALA A 572 -12.63 -6.33 -16.55
N LEU A 573 -12.21 -7.41 -17.20
CA LEU A 573 -12.91 -8.69 -17.25
C LEU A 573 -12.10 -9.76 -16.52
N PRO A 574 -12.58 -10.27 -15.37
CA PRO A 574 -11.97 -11.39 -14.66
C PRO A 574 -12.13 -12.70 -15.45
N VAL A 575 -11.01 -13.36 -15.74
CA VAL A 575 -10.99 -14.62 -16.49
C VAL A 575 -9.98 -15.58 -15.88
N TRP A 576 -10.38 -16.84 -15.77
CA TRP A 576 -9.54 -17.93 -15.27
C TRP A 576 -9.55 -19.11 -16.24
N TYR A 577 -8.45 -19.83 -16.27
CA TYR A 577 -8.25 -21.00 -17.11
C TYR A 577 -7.85 -22.20 -16.26
N ASP A 578 -8.63 -23.27 -16.34
CA ASP A 578 -8.30 -24.54 -15.71
C ASP A 578 -7.27 -25.30 -16.53
N SER A 579 -6.07 -25.46 -15.98
CA SER A 579 -4.97 -26.12 -16.67
C SER A 579 -5.14 -27.64 -16.74
N ILE A 580 -5.97 -28.24 -15.88
CA ILE A 580 -6.20 -29.69 -15.81
C ILE A 580 -7.24 -30.08 -16.86
N CYS A 581 -8.41 -29.45 -16.83
CA CYS A 581 -9.56 -29.84 -17.67
C CYS A 581 -9.68 -28.99 -18.93
N HIS A 582 -8.84 -27.96 -19.07
CA HIS A 582 -8.79 -27.05 -20.22
C HIS A 582 -10.06 -26.21 -20.41
N ASN A 583 -10.77 -25.94 -19.32
CA ASN A 583 -11.98 -25.12 -19.28
C ASN A 583 -11.66 -23.64 -19.03
N LEU A 584 -12.53 -22.76 -19.51
CA LEU A 584 -12.44 -21.32 -19.25
C LEU A 584 -13.57 -20.87 -18.34
N PHE A 585 -13.27 -19.93 -17.46
CA PHE A 585 -14.24 -19.25 -16.61
C PHE A 585 -14.16 -17.76 -16.89
N ILE A 586 -15.25 -17.16 -17.39
CA ILE A 586 -15.33 -15.73 -17.69
C ILE A 586 -16.42 -15.12 -16.83
N CYS A 587 -16.06 -14.18 -15.95
CA CYS A 587 -17.05 -13.46 -15.15
C CYS A 587 -17.43 -12.15 -15.83
N LYS A 588 -18.63 -12.10 -16.43
CA LYS A 588 -19.12 -10.92 -17.15
C LYS A 588 -19.75 -9.85 -16.25
N GLU A 589 -19.97 -10.14 -14.98
CA GLU A 589 -20.64 -9.21 -14.07
C GLU A 589 -19.76 -8.01 -13.74
N LYS A 590 -20.36 -6.82 -13.69
CA LYS A 590 -19.66 -5.59 -13.33
C LYS A 590 -19.52 -5.53 -11.82
N PHE A 591 -18.34 -5.87 -11.31
CA PHE A 591 -18.00 -5.60 -9.92
C PHE A 591 -17.71 -4.09 -9.75
N SER A 592 -18.08 -3.53 -8.60
CA SER A 592 -17.71 -2.15 -8.28
C SER A 592 -16.19 -2.02 -8.31
N SER A 593 -15.68 -0.90 -8.83
CA SER A 593 -14.27 -0.62 -9.14
C SER A 593 -13.27 -0.74 -7.97
N VAL A 594 -13.73 -1.12 -6.77
CA VAL A 594 -12.93 -1.11 -5.55
C VAL A 594 -12.31 -2.49 -5.27
N MET A 595 -12.86 -3.60 -5.75
CA MET A 595 -12.27 -4.95 -5.57
C MET A 595 -12.53 -5.88 -6.77
N GLN A 596 -11.53 -6.71 -7.09
CA GLN A 596 -11.64 -7.75 -8.13
C GLN A 596 -12.09 -9.08 -7.49
N PRO A 597 -12.97 -9.85 -8.14
CA PRO A 597 -13.34 -11.17 -7.65
C PRO A 597 -12.16 -12.13 -7.71
N ASP A 598 -12.09 -13.06 -6.75
CA ASP A 598 -11.09 -14.12 -6.68
C ASP A 598 -11.74 -15.48 -7.00
N CYS A 599 -11.09 -16.32 -7.80
CA CYS A 599 -11.51 -17.71 -7.98
C CYS A 599 -10.94 -18.57 -6.85
N LEU A 600 -11.82 -19.18 -6.04
CA LEU A 600 -11.42 -20.02 -4.90
C LEU A 600 -11.02 -21.44 -5.31
N GLY A 601 -11.57 -21.93 -6.42
CA GLY A 601 -11.35 -23.32 -6.83
C GLY A 601 -12.44 -23.85 -7.75
N ILE A 602 -12.20 -25.02 -8.31
CA ILE A 602 -13.13 -25.74 -9.17
C ILE A 602 -14.09 -26.54 -8.29
N ALA A 603 -15.38 -26.48 -8.60
CA ALA A 603 -16.39 -27.27 -7.94
C ALA A 603 -16.37 -28.73 -8.41
N ASN A 604 -16.97 -29.63 -7.64
CA ASN A 604 -17.02 -31.06 -7.99
C ASN A 604 -17.59 -31.29 -9.42
N ASP A 605 -17.17 -32.37 -10.05
CA ASP A 605 -17.49 -32.75 -11.46
C ASP A 605 -16.98 -31.79 -12.56
N GLN A 606 -16.12 -30.81 -12.22
CA GLN A 606 -15.47 -29.89 -13.18
C GLN A 606 -16.45 -29.02 -13.99
N GLN A 607 -17.70 -28.89 -13.52
CA GLN A 607 -18.77 -28.17 -14.22
C GLN A 607 -18.75 -26.64 -13.97
N GLY A 608 -17.92 -26.14 -13.05
CA GLY A 608 -17.88 -24.73 -12.67
C GLY A 608 -16.82 -24.39 -11.61
N ALA A 609 -16.68 -23.12 -11.29
CA ALA A 609 -15.74 -22.60 -10.30
C ALA A 609 -16.43 -21.72 -9.25
N TRP A 610 -15.97 -21.79 -8.01
CA TRP A 610 -16.41 -20.91 -6.94
C TRP A 610 -15.69 -19.56 -7.03
N ILE A 611 -16.46 -18.49 -7.04
CA ILE A 611 -16.00 -17.11 -7.13
C ILE A 611 -16.31 -16.41 -5.81
N LEU A 612 -15.32 -15.69 -5.29
CA LEU A 612 -15.41 -14.90 -4.08
C LEU A 612 -15.31 -13.43 -4.41
N ASN A 613 -16.24 -12.64 -3.89
CA ASN A 613 -16.16 -11.20 -3.92
C ASN A 613 -16.12 -10.66 -2.48
N LYS A 614 -14.95 -10.18 -2.06
CA LYS A 614 -14.77 -9.60 -0.73
C LYS A 614 -15.24 -8.14 -0.75
N ARG A 615 -16.11 -7.78 0.20
CA ARG A 615 -16.43 -6.39 0.57
C ARG A 615 -15.92 -6.16 2.00
N ALA A 616 -15.70 -4.90 2.38
CA ALA A 616 -15.00 -4.52 3.61
C ALA A 616 -15.29 -5.42 4.86
N ASN A 617 -16.55 -5.80 5.09
CA ASN A 617 -16.95 -6.70 6.19
C ASN A 617 -17.80 -7.91 5.75
N ASN A 618 -18.08 -8.07 4.45
CA ASN A 618 -19.03 -9.08 3.94
C ASN A 618 -18.40 -9.83 2.77
N VAL A 619 -18.72 -11.12 2.65
CA VAL A 619 -18.23 -11.96 1.59
C VAL A 619 -19.40 -12.41 0.71
N GLU A 620 -19.36 -12.09 -0.58
CA GLU A 620 -20.30 -12.63 -1.58
C GLU A 620 -19.66 -13.83 -2.26
N ILE A 621 -20.41 -14.92 -2.37
CA ILE A 621 -19.96 -16.18 -2.98
C ILE A 621 -20.86 -16.45 -4.18
N GLY A 622 -20.26 -16.80 -5.31
CA GLY A 622 -20.99 -17.23 -6.50
C GLY A 622 -20.38 -18.47 -7.13
N TYR A 623 -21.17 -19.14 -7.95
CA TYR A 623 -20.77 -20.27 -8.77
C TYR A 623 -20.75 -19.85 -10.23
N LEU A 624 -19.65 -20.07 -10.92
CA LEU A 624 -19.49 -19.73 -12.33
C LEU A 624 -19.36 -21.01 -13.17
N PRO A 625 -20.33 -21.34 -14.04
CA PRO A 625 -20.26 -22.52 -14.90
C PRO A 625 -19.03 -22.50 -15.83
N ALA A 626 -18.48 -23.69 -16.09
CA ALA A 626 -17.34 -23.89 -16.98
C ALA A 626 -17.73 -23.70 -18.44
N ILE A 627 -16.87 -23.04 -19.21
CA ILE A 627 -16.99 -22.94 -20.67
C ILE A 627 -16.02 -23.97 -21.27
N ASN A 628 -16.57 -24.99 -21.94
CA ASN A 628 -15.76 -25.94 -22.68
C ASN A 628 -15.20 -25.26 -23.93
N ILE A 629 -13.87 -25.20 -24.02
CA ILE A 629 -13.17 -24.52 -25.11
C ILE A 629 -12.97 -25.49 -26.27
N ASN A 630 -13.89 -25.45 -27.23
CA ASN A 630 -13.66 -26.05 -28.55
C ASN A 630 -12.60 -25.24 -29.32
N PRO A 631 -11.71 -25.88 -30.09
CA PRO A 631 -10.64 -25.21 -30.83
C PRO A 631 -11.14 -24.22 -31.91
N SER A 632 -12.43 -24.26 -32.28
CA SER A 632 -13.07 -23.40 -33.27
C SER A 632 -13.78 -22.17 -32.70
N SER A 633 -13.96 -22.05 -31.38
CA SER A 633 -14.71 -20.94 -30.77
C SER A 633 -13.79 -19.77 -30.38
N THR A 634 -13.96 -18.61 -31.04
CA THR A 634 -13.25 -17.36 -30.71
C THR A 634 -14.06 -16.52 -29.73
N PHE A 635 -13.93 -16.79 -28.43
CA PHE A 635 -14.55 -15.97 -27.38
C PHE A 635 -13.94 -14.56 -27.30
N PHE A 636 -12.69 -14.40 -27.73
CA PHE A 636 -11.95 -13.14 -27.68
C PHE A 636 -11.43 -12.70 -29.04
N ASN A 637 -11.40 -11.39 -29.25
CA ASN A 637 -10.57 -10.73 -30.25
C ASN A 637 -9.49 -9.91 -29.52
N HIS A 638 -8.25 -10.38 -29.56
CA HIS A 638 -7.14 -9.83 -28.76
C HIS A 638 -7.51 -9.81 -27.26
N SER A 639 -7.89 -8.65 -26.73
CA SER A 639 -8.27 -8.46 -25.32
C SER A 639 -9.78 -8.28 -25.11
N TYR A 640 -10.57 -8.16 -26.17
CA TYR A 640 -12.01 -7.87 -26.10
C TYR A 640 -12.84 -9.15 -26.16
N LEU A 641 -13.80 -9.28 -25.24
CA LEU A 641 -14.81 -10.33 -25.28
C LEU A 641 -15.78 -10.09 -26.47
N LEU A 642 -15.90 -11.06 -27.37
CA LEU A 642 -16.78 -10.97 -28.55
C LEU A 642 -18.20 -11.51 -28.26
N ASN A 643 -18.31 -12.61 -27.51
CA ASN A 643 -19.57 -13.34 -27.36
C ASN A 643 -20.10 -13.31 -25.92
N THR A 644 -20.75 -12.21 -25.56
CA THR A 644 -21.35 -12.01 -24.22
C THR A 644 -22.59 -12.87 -23.99
N ALA A 645 -23.25 -13.31 -25.07
CA ALA A 645 -24.46 -14.14 -25.02
C ALA A 645 -24.15 -15.59 -24.65
N GLU A 646 -23.06 -16.16 -25.18
CA GLU A 646 -22.61 -17.52 -24.86
C GLU A 646 -21.81 -17.62 -23.55
N THR A 647 -21.51 -16.49 -22.91
CA THR A 647 -20.81 -16.47 -21.62
C THR A 647 -21.80 -16.73 -20.47
N PRO A 648 -21.61 -17.78 -19.64
CA PRO A 648 -22.46 -18.08 -18.49
C PRO A 648 -22.55 -16.90 -17.51
N ALA A 649 -23.70 -16.77 -16.83
CA ALA A 649 -23.86 -15.82 -15.74
C ALA A 649 -23.27 -16.38 -14.44
N LEU A 650 -22.89 -15.48 -13.52
CA LEU A 650 -22.52 -15.89 -12.17
C LEU A 650 -23.81 -16.26 -11.43
N VAL A 651 -23.86 -17.45 -10.83
CA VAL A 651 -24.96 -17.88 -9.98
C VAL A 651 -24.58 -17.53 -8.55
N LEU A 652 -25.09 -16.41 -8.03
CA LEU A 652 -24.84 -16.00 -6.65
C LEU A 652 -25.50 -16.98 -5.68
N LEU A 653 -24.80 -17.34 -4.60
CA LEU A 653 -25.46 -18.02 -3.47
C LEU A 653 -26.37 -17.02 -2.76
N SER A 654 -27.67 -17.26 -2.83
CA SER A 654 -28.65 -16.49 -2.04
C SER A 654 -28.49 -16.82 -0.56
N VAL A 655 -28.04 -15.83 0.21
CA VAL A 655 -27.92 -15.95 1.66
C VAL A 655 -29.30 -16.05 2.32
N ASP A 656 -30.34 -15.50 1.70
CA ASP A 656 -31.70 -15.57 2.23
C ASP A 656 -32.31 -16.97 2.09
N GLU A 657 -32.02 -17.67 0.99
CA GLU A 657 -32.46 -19.05 0.75
C GLU A 657 -31.75 -20.05 1.67
N LEU A 658 -30.49 -19.79 2.02
CA LEU A 658 -29.69 -20.70 2.84
C LEU A 658 -29.69 -20.33 4.33
N LEU A 659 -29.68 -19.04 4.69
CA LEU A 659 -29.29 -18.58 6.03
C LEU A 659 -30.28 -17.64 6.73
N SER A 660 -31.44 -17.28 6.15
CA SER A 660 -32.46 -16.41 6.80
C SER A 660 -31.92 -15.06 7.31
N GLY A 661 -31.18 -14.33 6.45
CA GLY A 661 -30.72 -12.97 6.75
C GLY A 661 -29.34 -12.86 7.43
N GLU A 662 -28.54 -13.92 7.50
CA GLU A 662 -27.13 -13.81 7.89
C GLU A 662 -26.26 -13.25 6.74
N ILE A 663 -24.95 -13.12 6.98
CA ILE A 663 -23.95 -12.81 5.95
C ILE A 663 -22.74 -13.72 6.12
N PHE A 664 -22.05 -14.02 5.02
CA PHE A 664 -20.77 -14.74 5.07
C PHE A 664 -19.64 -13.80 5.50
N THR A 665 -18.78 -14.29 6.40
CA THR A 665 -17.57 -13.61 6.88
C THR A 665 -16.29 -14.30 6.39
N GLY A 666 -16.38 -15.55 5.93
CA GLY A 666 -15.25 -16.28 5.38
C GLY A 666 -15.69 -17.46 4.50
N ALA A 667 -14.83 -17.82 3.56
CA ALA A 667 -15.02 -18.98 2.70
C ALA A 667 -13.68 -19.60 2.30
N SER A 668 -13.63 -20.93 2.16
CA SER A 668 -12.47 -21.69 1.73
C SER A 668 -12.90 -22.92 0.95
N LEU A 669 -12.15 -23.28 -0.08
CA LEU A 669 -12.38 -24.53 -0.81
C LEU A 669 -12.15 -25.73 0.11
N ALA A 670 -13.10 -26.65 0.14
CA ALA A 670 -13.00 -27.90 0.87
C ALA A 670 -12.49 -29.03 -0.05
N GLU A 671 -12.27 -30.21 0.55
CA GLU A 671 -12.00 -31.41 -0.25
C GLU A 671 -13.18 -31.70 -1.19
N GLN A 672 -12.91 -32.38 -2.31
CA GLN A 672 -13.94 -32.76 -3.30
C GLN A 672 -14.66 -31.55 -3.95
N GLY A 673 -14.06 -30.36 -3.96
CA GLY A 673 -14.61 -29.21 -4.68
C GLY A 673 -15.86 -28.59 -4.04
N HIS A 674 -16.16 -28.91 -2.78
CA HIS A 674 -17.15 -28.17 -2.01
C HIS A 674 -16.56 -26.86 -1.48
N ILE A 675 -17.39 -26.01 -0.88
CA ILE A 675 -16.95 -24.77 -0.24
C ILE A 675 -17.38 -24.75 1.22
N ASN A 676 -16.40 -24.61 2.11
CA ASN A 676 -16.63 -24.35 3.52
C ASN A 676 -16.84 -22.85 3.72
N VAL A 677 -17.92 -22.47 4.39
CA VAL A 677 -18.28 -21.08 4.64
C VAL A 677 -18.53 -20.84 6.13
N VAL A 678 -18.22 -19.63 6.57
CA VAL A 678 -18.44 -19.16 7.94
C VAL A 678 -19.34 -17.93 7.90
N THR A 679 -20.34 -17.89 8.77
CA THR A 679 -21.28 -16.77 8.87
C THR A 679 -20.91 -15.80 9.99
N GLN A 680 -21.52 -14.61 9.99
CA GLN A 680 -21.30 -13.61 11.06
C GLN A 680 -21.71 -14.11 12.45
N SER A 681 -22.75 -14.94 12.55
CA SER A 681 -23.18 -15.54 13.81
C SER A 681 -22.27 -16.68 14.26
N GLY A 682 -21.33 -17.12 13.42
CA GLY A 682 -20.38 -18.18 13.73
C GLY A 682 -20.82 -19.58 13.32
N ILE A 683 -21.78 -19.72 12.39
CA ILE A 683 -22.18 -21.01 11.82
C ILE A 683 -21.17 -21.42 10.74
N ILE A 684 -20.83 -22.71 10.71
CA ILE A 684 -19.89 -23.29 9.74
C ILE A 684 -20.64 -24.30 8.87
N LEU A 685 -20.70 -24.05 7.57
CA LEU A 685 -21.38 -24.89 6.60
C LEU A 685 -20.41 -25.42 5.54
N ASP A 686 -20.66 -26.65 5.07
CA ASP A 686 -20.11 -27.21 3.84
C ASP A 686 -21.17 -27.12 2.74
N ILE A 687 -20.85 -26.48 1.62
CA ILE A 687 -21.79 -26.26 0.52
C ILE A 687 -21.31 -26.97 -0.73
N SER A 688 -22.19 -27.77 -1.33
CA SER A 688 -21.99 -28.41 -2.63
C SER A 688 -23.06 -27.98 -3.64
N LYS A 689 -22.77 -28.17 -4.93
CA LYS A 689 -23.78 -28.03 -6.00
C LYS A 689 -24.44 -29.38 -6.23
N TYR A 690 -25.76 -29.42 -6.34
CA TYR A 690 -26.52 -30.63 -6.64
C TYR A 690 -26.29 -31.07 -8.11
N ASP A 691 -25.94 -32.34 -8.35
CA ASP A 691 -25.77 -32.89 -9.70
C ASP A 691 -27.13 -33.17 -10.36
N SER A 692 -27.39 -32.52 -11.49
CA SER A 692 -28.62 -32.64 -12.28
C SER A 692 -28.80 -34.00 -12.99
N ASN A 693 -27.87 -34.95 -12.86
CA ASN A 693 -28.03 -36.29 -13.43
C ASN A 693 -29.02 -37.19 -12.68
N SER A 694 -29.59 -36.76 -11.55
CA SER A 694 -30.74 -37.44 -10.92
C SER A 694 -32.04 -36.96 -11.57
N LEU A 695 -32.77 -37.89 -12.21
CA LEU A 695 -34.07 -37.89 -12.93
C LEU A 695 -35.18 -36.81 -12.71
N ASP A 696 -34.96 -35.71 -12.00
CA ASP A 696 -35.94 -34.65 -11.77
C ASP A 696 -35.57 -33.37 -12.53
N VAL A 697 -36.15 -33.21 -13.71
CA VAL A 697 -35.79 -32.21 -14.74
C VAL A 697 -36.21 -30.77 -14.37
N ASN A 698 -36.85 -30.55 -13.21
CA ASN A 698 -37.50 -29.27 -12.89
C ASN A 698 -36.77 -28.36 -11.88
N THR A 699 -35.58 -28.71 -11.40
CA THR A 699 -34.76 -27.75 -10.60
C THR A 699 -33.26 -27.87 -10.88
N PRO A 700 -32.75 -27.35 -12.01
CA PRO A 700 -31.33 -27.06 -12.14
C PRO A 700 -30.98 -25.93 -11.16
N ASP A 701 -29.82 -26.00 -10.49
CA ASP A 701 -29.27 -24.96 -9.59
C ASP A 701 -29.73 -24.93 -8.13
N LYS A 702 -29.89 -26.09 -7.47
CA LYS A 702 -29.94 -26.14 -6.00
C LYS A 702 -28.55 -26.33 -5.38
N PHE A 703 -28.19 -25.47 -4.44
CA PHE A 703 -27.05 -25.67 -3.55
C PHE A 703 -27.50 -26.47 -2.32
N ILE A 704 -26.67 -27.42 -1.90
CA ILE A 704 -26.90 -28.21 -0.70
C ILE A 704 -25.96 -27.68 0.39
N ALA A 705 -26.51 -27.30 1.53
CA ALA A 705 -25.73 -26.91 2.70
C ALA A 705 -25.80 -27.98 3.80
N LYS A 706 -24.62 -28.41 4.25
CA LYS A 706 -24.44 -29.32 5.37
C LYS A 706 -23.83 -28.57 6.55
N LEU A 707 -24.44 -28.69 7.73
CA LEU A 707 -23.95 -28.05 8.95
C LEU A 707 -22.77 -28.82 9.53
N LEU A 708 -21.57 -28.25 9.48
CA LEU A 708 -20.37 -28.88 10.03
C LEU A 708 -20.22 -28.58 11.53
N GLY A 709 -20.53 -27.34 11.93
CA GLY A 709 -20.26 -26.90 13.28
C GLY A 709 -20.61 -25.45 13.54
N VAL A 710 -20.27 -25.01 14.75
CA VAL A 710 -20.38 -23.63 15.21
C VAL A 710 -19.11 -23.19 15.94
N ASN A 711 -18.72 -21.93 15.77
CA ASN A 711 -17.51 -21.38 16.39
C ASN A 711 -17.80 -20.69 17.74
N SER A 712 -16.78 -20.07 18.34
CA SER A 712 -16.88 -19.38 19.63
C SER A 712 -17.75 -18.11 19.62
N LEU A 713 -18.01 -17.50 18.45
CA LEU A 713 -18.93 -16.36 18.33
C LEU A 713 -20.37 -16.83 18.53
N PHE A 714 -20.74 -17.95 17.92
CA PHE A 714 -22.06 -18.56 18.09
C PHE A 714 -22.28 -18.99 19.53
N SER A 715 -21.38 -19.81 20.07
CA SER A 715 -21.52 -20.34 21.42
C SER A 715 -21.40 -19.24 22.49
N GLY A 716 -20.66 -18.17 22.21
CA GLY A 716 -20.46 -17.02 23.08
C GLY A 716 -21.75 -16.33 23.52
N ALA A 717 -22.80 -16.38 22.69
CA ALA A 717 -24.11 -15.82 23.00
C ALA A 717 -24.85 -16.56 24.13
N TYR A 718 -24.42 -17.78 24.47
CA TYR A 718 -25.04 -18.66 25.47
C TYR A 718 -24.25 -18.74 26.77
N TYR A 719 -23.33 -17.79 27.00
CA TYR A 719 -22.68 -17.62 28.30
C TYR A 719 -23.42 -16.54 29.10
N ASP A 720 -23.64 -16.81 30.39
CA ASP A 720 -24.18 -15.79 31.29
C ASP A 720 -23.09 -14.76 31.69
N ALA A 721 -23.51 -13.74 32.47
CA ALA A 721 -22.60 -12.70 32.94
C ALA A 721 -21.47 -13.22 33.86
N ALA A 722 -21.63 -14.42 34.42
CA ALA A 722 -20.63 -15.09 35.25
C ALA A 722 -19.78 -16.10 34.44
N ASP A 723 -19.88 -16.08 33.11
CA ASP A 723 -19.17 -16.96 32.17
C ASP A 723 -19.50 -18.45 32.34
N HIS A 724 -20.72 -18.77 32.83
CA HIS A 724 -21.25 -20.13 32.81
C HIS A 724 -22.03 -20.39 31.52
N LEU A 725 -21.78 -21.55 30.93
CA LEU A 725 -22.46 -21.96 29.70
C LEU A 725 -23.90 -22.43 29.98
N GLN A 726 -24.87 -21.79 29.34
CA GLN A 726 -26.28 -22.15 29.38
C GLN A 726 -26.56 -23.34 28.46
N ARG A 727 -26.22 -24.56 28.93
CA ARG A 727 -26.28 -25.80 28.13
C ARG A 727 -27.64 -26.07 27.48
N ILE A 728 -28.75 -25.78 28.18
CA ILE A 728 -30.11 -26.00 27.66
C ILE A 728 -30.41 -25.06 26.49
N ALA A 729 -30.06 -23.78 26.61
CA ALA A 729 -30.28 -22.79 25.57
C ALA A 729 -29.42 -23.08 24.32
N LEU A 730 -28.15 -23.44 24.53
CA LEU A 730 -27.25 -23.85 23.45
C LEU A 730 -27.78 -25.12 22.75
N LYS A 731 -28.22 -26.14 23.51
CA LYS A 731 -28.81 -27.36 22.97
C LYS A 731 -30.03 -27.04 22.09
N HIS A 732 -30.94 -26.21 22.57
CA HIS A 732 -32.12 -25.80 21.81
C HIS A 732 -31.74 -25.06 20.52
N ALA A 733 -30.76 -24.15 20.58
CA ALA A 733 -30.29 -23.44 19.39
C ALA A 733 -29.69 -24.39 18.34
N LEU A 734 -28.91 -25.38 18.77
CA LEU A 734 -28.33 -26.40 17.89
C LEU A 734 -29.39 -27.33 17.30
N ASP A 735 -30.42 -27.69 18.06
CA ASP A 735 -31.57 -28.47 17.56
C ASP A 735 -32.29 -27.70 16.42
N VAL A 736 -32.58 -26.43 16.64
CA VAL A 736 -33.19 -25.55 15.62
C VAL A 736 -32.33 -25.47 14.36
N LEU A 737 -31.01 -25.30 14.51
CA LEU A 737 -30.09 -25.32 13.37
C LEU A 737 -30.08 -26.67 12.66
N SER A 738 -30.08 -27.78 13.40
CA SER A 738 -29.99 -29.12 12.83
C SER A 738 -31.21 -29.52 12.00
N LYS A 739 -32.38 -28.92 12.28
CA LYS A 739 -33.60 -29.08 11.49
C LYS A 739 -33.59 -28.28 10.19
N LYS A 740 -32.73 -27.27 10.08
CA LYS A 740 -32.63 -26.38 8.91
C LYS A 740 -31.66 -26.90 7.85
N TYR A 741 -30.60 -27.62 8.24
CA TYR A 741 -29.55 -28.07 7.33
C TYR A 741 -29.41 -29.60 7.34
N LEU A 742 -28.77 -30.14 6.29
CA LEU A 742 -28.28 -31.52 6.38
C LEU A 742 -27.22 -31.60 7.47
N CYS A 743 -27.30 -32.61 8.32
CA CYS A 743 -26.38 -32.76 9.45
C CYS A 743 -25.54 -34.04 9.30
N PRO A 744 -24.24 -33.99 9.62
CA PRO A 744 -23.46 -35.19 9.93
C PRO A 744 -23.99 -35.86 11.22
N GLU A 745 -23.46 -37.04 11.55
CA GLU A 745 -23.73 -37.72 12.83
C GLU A 745 -23.55 -36.75 14.01
N ILE A 746 -22.54 -35.89 13.95
CA ILE A 746 -22.24 -34.95 15.03
C ILE A 746 -21.81 -33.57 14.54
N ILE A 747 -22.30 -32.53 15.21
CA ILE A 747 -21.99 -31.12 14.96
C ILE A 747 -20.89 -30.68 15.92
N ALA A 748 -19.78 -30.17 15.39
CA ALA A 748 -18.66 -29.68 16.21
C ALA A 748 -18.97 -28.29 16.80
N ILE A 749 -18.58 -28.06 18.05
CA ILE A 749 -18.84 -26.82 18.79
C ILE A 749 -17.53 -26.31 19.36
N LEU A 750 -17.09 -25.13 18.93
CA LEU A 750 -16.01 -24.42 19.59
C LEU A 750 -16.60 -23.50 20.67
N LEU A 751 -16.14 -23.69 21.90
CA LEU A 751 -16.56 -22.92 23.09
C LEU A 751 -15.50 -21.86 23.43
N LYS A 752 -15.81 -20.97 24.39
CA LYS A 752 -14.79 -20.02 24.91
C LYS A 752 -13.59 -20.78 25.49
N ARG A 753 -12.43 -20.10 25.53
CA ARG A 753 -11.17 -20.63 26.09
C ARG A 753 -10.68 -21.91 25.38
N ASN A 754 -10.94 -22.03 24.08
CA ASN A 754 -10.58 -23.18 23.24
C ASN A 754 -11.12 -24.53 23.75
N GLN A 755 -12.22 -24.53 24.51
CA GLN A 755 -12.92 -25.77 24.84
C GLN A 755 -13.69 -26.30 23.63
N HIS A 756 -13.89 -27.60 23.57
CA HIS A 756 -14.54 -28.27 22.45
C HIS A 756 -15.76 -29.05 22.95
N GLY A 757 -16.82 -29.00 22.16
CA GLY A 757 -18.06 -29.73 22.37
C GLY A 757 -18.56 -30.33 21.07
N TRP A 758 -19.52 -31.24 21.21
CA TRP A 758 -20.14 -31.96 20.13
C TRP A 758 -21.62 -32.12 20.40
N TYR A 759 -22.44 -31.97 19.37
CA TYR A 759 -23.87 -32.17 19.47
C TYR A 759 -24.33 -33.24 18.48
N HIS A 760 -24.99 -34.27 18.99
CA HIS A 760 -25.53 -35.37 18.20
C HIS A 760 -27.01 -35.10 17.93
N PRO A 761 -27.41 -34.72 16.69
CA PRO A 761 -28.77 -34.24 16.41
C PRO A 761 -29.85 -35.30 16.66
N GLN A 762 -29.60 -36.56 16.29
CA GLN A 762 -30.61 -37.62 16.37
C GLN A 762 -30.99 -37.99 17.81
N SER A 763 -30.02 -38.00 18.73
CA SER A 763 -30.26 -38.25 20.16
C SER A 763 -30.41 -36.97 20.97
N GLU A 764 -30.31 -35.81 20.30
CA GLU A 764 -30.18 -34.48 20.90
C GLU A 764 -29.16 -34.39 22.04
N GLY A 765 -28.05 -35.14 21.93
CA GLY A 765 -27.02 -35.24 22.97
C GLY A 765 -26.00 -34.11 22.85
N LEU A 766 -25.77 -33.35 23.94
CA LEU A 766 -24.74 -32.31 23.99
C LEU A 766 -23.55 -32.76 24.86
N PHE A 767 -22.44 -33.08 24.22
CA PHE A 767 -21.21 -33.57 24.86
C PHE A 767 -20.18 -32.44 24.93
N ILE A 768 -19.74 -32.06 26.13
CA ILE A 768 -18.73 -31.01 26.33
C ILE A 768 -17.53 -31.64 27.00
N LEU A 769 -16.37 -31.56 26.35
CA LEU A 769 -15.19 -32.21 26.89
C LEU A 769 -14.69 -31.54 28.17
N PRO A 770 -14.15 -32.34 29.10
CA PRO A 770 -13.33 -31.84 30.19
C PRO A 770 -12.18 -30.97 29.66
N ALA A 771 -11.80 -29.91 30.39
CA ALA A 771 -10.79 -28.95 29.95
C ALA A 771 -9.41 -29.58 29.65
N ASN A 772 -9.07 -30.67 30.34
CA ASN A 772 -7.85 -31.45 30.17
C ASN A 772 -7.86 -32.41 28.97
N GLU A 773 -8.99 -32.55 28.27
CA GLU A 773 -9.15 -33.43 27.10
C GLU A 773 -9.48 -32.63 25.84
N SER A 774 -9.22 -31.31 25.81
CA SER A 774 -9.62 -30.41 24.71
C SER A 774 -9.19 -30.85 23.29
N THR A 775 -8.17 -31.70 23.15
CA THR A 775 -7.70 -32.23 21.86
C THR A 775 -8.29 -33.60 21.48
N ALA A 776 -9.22 -34.13 22.28
CA ALA A 776 -9.85 -35.42 22.03
C ALA A 776 -10.66 -35.42 20.72
N LYS A 777 -10.49 -36.48 19.93
CA LYS A 777 -11.19 -36.68 18.65
C LYS A 777 -12.38 -37.60 18.85
N TYR A 778 -13.51 -37.23 18.29
CA TYR A 778 -14.71 -38.06 18.27
C TYR A 778 -14.48 -39.36 17.48
N LEU A 779 -14.96 -40.48 18.01
CA LEU A 779 -14.80 -41.82 17.45
C LEU A 779 -16.13 -42.45 17.01
N GLY A 780 -17.26 -42.01 17.55
CA GLY A 780 -18.59 -42.53 17.23
C GLY A 780 -19.56 -42.47 18.40
N PHE A 781 -20.85 -42.68 18.11
CA PHE A 781 -21.91 -42.73 19.11
C PHE A 781 -22.51 -44.15 19.21
N SER A 782 -22.78 -44.61 20.43
CA SER A 782 -23.52 -45.85 20.66
C SER A 782 -24.96 -45.54 21.07
N GLU A 783 -25.91 -45.86 20.19
CA GLU A 783 -27.34 -45.72 20.49
C GLU A 783 -27.78 -46.56 21.69
N ARG A 784 -27.22 -47.78 21.83
CA ARG A 784 -27.55 -48.68 22.93
C ARG A 784 -27.17 -48.09 24.28
N GLU A 785 -26.03 -47.41 24.35
CA GLU A 785 -25.49 -46.85 25.59
C GLU A 785 -25.73 -45.34 25.75
N GLN A 786 -26.36 -44.71 24.75
CA GLN A 786 -26.61 -43.27 24.68
C GLN A 786 -25.34 -42.45 25.03
N SER A 787 -24.20 -42.91 24.50
CA SER A 787 -22.88 -42.37 24.86
C SER A 787 -22.00 -42.16 23.62
N ALA A 788 -21.26 -41.05 23.63
CA ALA A 788 -20.25 -40.70 22.63
C ALA A 788 -18.85 -41.12 23.09
N TYR A 789 -18.02 -41.56 22.15
CA TYR A 789 -16.66 -42.01 22.41
C TYR A 789 -15.64 -41.06 21.79
N PHE A 790 -14.56 -40.81 22.53
CA PHE A 790 -13.49 -39.93 22.10
C PHE A 790 -12.11 -40.54 22.40
N THR A 791 -11.11 -40.16 21.62
CA THR A 791 -9.70 -40.42 21.96
C THR A 791 -9.34 -39.65 23.23
N THR A 792 -8.34 -40.10 23.99
CA THR A 792 -7.79 -39.37 25.14
C THR A 792 -6.27 -39.28 25.00
N TYR A 793 -5.64 -38.35 25.73
CA TYR A 793 -4.18 -38.34 25.89
C TYR A 793 -3.64 -39.58 26.63
N ARG A 794 -4.51 -40.38 27.26
CA ARG A 794 -4.14 -41.58 28.02
C ARG A 794 -4.02 -42.80 27.10
N PRO A 795 -2.80 -43.32 26.86
CA PRO A 795 -2.63 -44.51 26.04
C PRO A 795 -3.38 -45.69 26.68
N GLY A 796 -4.11 -46.46 25.89
CA GLY A 796 -4.86 -47.62 26.39
C GLY A 796 -6.29 -47.32 26.86
N PHE A 797 -6.76 -46.07 26.80
CA PHE A 797 -8.12 -45.71 27.23
C PHE A 797 -8.88 -44.95 26.14
N LEU A 798 -10.21 -45.00 26.20
CA LEU A 798 -11.13 -44.11 25.48
C LEU A 798 -11.95 -43.30 26.49
N LEU A 799 -12.28 -42.07 26.13
CA LEU A 799 -13.21 -41.26 26.89
C LEU A 799 -14.64 -41.59 26.42
N LYS A 800 -15.47 -42.10 27.33
CA LYS A 800 -16.90 -42.32 27.12
C LYS A 800 -17.67 -41.19 27.79
N MET A 801 -18.56 -40.53 27.06
CA MET A 801 -19.43 -39.47 27.59
C MET A 801 -20.90 -39.83 27.40
N SER A 802 -21.68 -39.86 28.48
CA SER A 802 -23.13 -40.05 28.40
C SER A 802 -23.82 -38.78 27.91
N SER A 803 -25.01 -38.93 27.33
CA SER A 803 -25.89 -37.82 26.95
C SER A 803 -26.29 -36.92 28.13
N SER A 804 -26.23 -37.43 29.37
CA SER A 804 -26.42 -36.67 30.61
C SER A 804 -25.21 -35.81 31.01
N GLY A 805 -24.07 -35.95 30.32
CA GLY A 805 -22.85 -35.18 30.57
C GLY A 805 -21.89 -35.80 31.58
N ASN A 806 -22.15 -37.02 32.06
CA ASN A 806 -21.16 -37.78 32.84
C ASN A 806 -20.12 -38.36 31.88
N TYR A 807 -18.88 -38.46 32.33
CA TYR A 807 -17.80 -39.06 31.54
C TYR A 807 -17.04 -40.09 32.34
N ASP A 808 -16.51 -41.09 31.66
CA ASP A 808 -15.69 -42.16 32.22
C ASP A 808 -14.57 -42.55 31.25
N PHE A 809 -13.49 -43.12 31.77
CA PHE A 809 -12.38 -43.64 30.98
C PHE A 809 -12.47 -45.16 30.90
N ILE A 810 -12.71 -45.69 29.71
CA ILE A 810 -12.82 -47.13 29.47
C ILE A 810 -11.52 -47.66 28.87
N ASP A 811 -11.07 -48.82 29.34
CA ASP A 811 -9.89 -49.52 28.81
C ASP A 811 -10.16 -49.97 27.36
N ASN A 812 -9.26 -49.61 26.45
CA ASN A 812 -9.36 -49.95 25.02
C ASN A 812 -8.78 -51.34 24.69
N GLN A 813 -8.18 -52.03 25.67
CA GLN A 813 -7.61 -53.37 25.53
C GLN A 813 -8.61 -54.51 25.86
N GLY A 814 -9.86 -54.20 26.20
CA GLY A 814 -10.87 -55.19 26.58
C GLY A 814 -12.15 -55.16 25.74
N ARG A 815 -12.27 -56.12 24.79
CA ARG A 815 -13.45 -56.52 23.96
C ARG A 815 -13.42 -56.11 22.47
N LEU A 816 -12.47 -56.70 21.74
CA LEU A 816 -12.69 -57.12 20.35
C LEU A 816 -13.08 -58.62 20.33
N THR A 817 -14.25 -58.93 20.87
CA THR A 817 -14.93 -60.21 20.63
C THR A 817 -16.42 -59.93 20.53
N ASN A 818 -16.91 -59.94 19.28
CA ASN A 818 -18.29 -59.80 18.81
C ASN A 818 -18.86 -58.37 18.73
N VAL A 819 -18.54 -57.70 17.61
CA VAL A 819 -19.47 -56.86 16.85
C VAL A 819 -19.41 -57.32 15.40
#